data_AF-A0A9E5M3U5-F1
#
_entry.id   AF-A0A9E5M3U5-F1
#
_cell.length_a   1.000
_cell.length_b   1.000
_cell.length_c   1.000
_cell.angle_alpha   90.00
_cell.angle_beta   90.00
_cell.angle_gamma   90.00
#
_symmetry.space_group_name_H-M   'P 1'
#
loop_
_entity.id
_entity.type
_entity.pdbx_description
1 polymer ?
#
loop_
_entity_poly.entity_id
_entity_poly.type
_entity_poly.pdbx_seq_one_letter_code
_entity_poly.pdbx_strand_id
1 'polypeptide(L)'
;FEELDGFDPELSLFRDDVDFGWRVHTAGHSVIAVPKAIAYHAEAASNERRRIDVSDAFLHRPLLLDRRHAAYVLMANTSWWLLPLIAIQLLSASLFRAIGYLLAKLPGYALDEIAAVALVILQPQDIFRARAKRRKNRLVSSRVISRFVPPRGSQLQLAIERSGAAISRSWRRSSIYEENVISNSALDLNDEALENADIDLVQAPSPIRWLTRRPILSVSLLVILMTLIASRNRFGAIVGGALAATPTRAFELFSMYSDSWHTVGLGSSTSAPPWVAYIGFGSLLTGANSSLFITALFLGAVPLALLGSYLLARKFTNLHFLALMAALLYTFSPTTLSAINSGRVGTLVLVVIGPWLIRSLFGLEQLENLSWRKTFWIALLLTFVCAFSPMTFMSILLWQVILVIFDVVAFNSKNNSMDKSVFDRRNTRRIAVTITPLIVNAPWSIEFILHPSRILLDPGLSLAGGEVLSLLLGNPGGVGAPPIWIISPILLIAVIAIFVSKTARLGEVALFFIAIAALLGSRQVSGHGSFTPEQLWVGSLLVIPTLTALLAAVIMIDSYLPSLIQSHINFRHILLGFTALISALSILASATWWLGSANSAPVQANSKSALPAFLSASAQTEGRYKTLVLRAESAKVKYFIARDKDLQLGQADVITGLAPVVTKAINDLIAGSGVSSSKVFAEFGIRYLFLANPIDDELVRTIDGAGGFTRAASTDEGITWKVPGALGHISFLSQDGTYSVLPSGEIGAAGRLTSAGVIIITEKYDKRWRMLLNGTYLPLTQTENGVPRFYVSEPGDFLIFHDATSRRAWVSLQLLTFLTLIILALPARRRRSQMSEQELA
;
A
#
# COMPACT_ATOMS: atom_id res chain seq x y z
N PHE A 1 -41.70 43.11 -1.63
CA PHE A 1 -40.56 43.48 -0.74
C PHE A 1 -41.09 43.91 0.62
N GLU A 2 -41.99 44.91 0.68
CA GLU A 2 -42.66 45.37 1.91
C GLU A 2 -43.37 44.24 2.66
N GLU A 3 -44.14 43.39 1.96
CA GLU A 3 -44.84 42.23 2.56
C GLU A 3 -43.90 41.25 3.27
N LEU A 4 -42.66 41.11 2.78
CA LEU A 4 -41.68 40.16 3.30
C LEU A 4 -40.72 40.77 4.32
N ASP A 5 -40.93 42.05 4.69
CA ASP A 5 -40.06 42.79 5.61
C ASP A 5 -38.59 42.85 5.10
N GLY A 6 -38.43 42.98 3.78
CA GLY A 6 -37.14 43.09 3.11
C GLY A 6 -36.22 41.85 3.18
N PHE A 7 -34.91 42.08 3.12
CA PHE A 7 -33.87 41.05 3.29
C PHE A 7 -33.78 40.59 4.75
N ASP A 8 -33.28 39.37 4.98
CA ASP A 8 -33.12 38.82 6.33
C ASP A 8 -31.96 39.58 7.01
N PRO A 9 -32.15 40.24 8.17
CA PRO A 9 -31.09 41.01 8.82
C PRO A 9 -29.90 40.15 9.27
N GLU A 10 -30.08 38.83 9.41
CA GLU A 10 -28.98 37.88 9.68
C GLU A 10 -28.11 37.60 8.46
N LEU A 11 -28.50 38.08 7.26
CA LEU A 11 -27.78 37.90 6.00
C LEU A 11 -27.29 39.26 5.49
N SER A 12 -26.18 39.72 6.06
CA SER A 12 -25.61 41.02 5.75
C SER A 12 -24.83 41.09 4.42
N LEU A 13 -24.34 39.95 3.93
CA LEU A 13 -23.69 39.82 2.62
C LEU A 13 -23.69 38.34 2.17
N PHE A 14 -23.94 38.08 0.88
CA PHE A 14 -24.03 36.74 0.27
C PHE A 14 -25.27 35.94 0.68
N ARG A 15 -25.87 35.25 -0.31
CA ARG A 15 -27.02 34.33 -0.17
C ARG A 15 -28.31 34.98 0.36
N ASP A 16 -28.31 36.30 0.53
CA ASP A 16 -29.44 37.16 0.83
C ASP A 16 -30.46 37.16 -0.34
N ASP A 17 -29.95 37.13 -1.56
CA ASP A 17 -30.70 36.97 -2.81
C ASP A 17 -31.42 35.60 -2.88
N VAL A 18 -30.71 34.50 -2.60
CA VAL A 18 -31.25 33.14 -2.61
C VAL A 18 -32.30 32.97 -1.52
N ASP A 19 -32.05 33.48 -0.30
CA ASP A 19 -33.04 33.44 0.78
C ASP A 19 -34.29 34.25 0.44
N PHE A 20 -34.10 35.47 -0.09
CA PHE A 20 -35.22 36.32 -0.48
C PHE A 20 -36.04 35.67 -1.60
N GLY A 21 -35.39 35.13 -2.63
CA GLY A 21 -36.07 34.38 -3.69
C GLY A 21 -36.87 33.18 -3.18
N TRP A 22 -36.31 32.45 -2.20
CA TRP A 22 -37.01 31.36 -1.53
C TRP A 22 -38.26 31.87 -0.80
N ARG A 23 -38.14 32.96 -0.03
CA ARG A 23 -39.26 33.56 0.72
C ARG A 23 -40.35 34.08 -0.20
N VAL A 24 -39.98 34.77 -1.28
CA VAL A 24 -40.88 35.25 -2.35
C VAL A 24 -41.72 34.08 -2.90
N HIS A 25 -41.07 32.95 -3.22
CA HIS A 25 -41.81 31.81 -3.75
C HIS A 25 -42.73 31.13 -2.73
N THR A 26 -42.30 31.05 -1.46
CA THR A 26 -43.17 30.52 -0.38
C THR A 26 -44.36 31.42 -0.05
N ALA A 27 -44.25 32.72 -0.35
CA ALA A 27 -45.34 33.68 -0.25
C ALA A 27 -46.26 33.68 -1.48
N GLY A 28 -46.07 32.76 -2.43
CA GLY A 28 -46.95 32.61 -3.61
C GLY A 28 -46.56 33.47 -4.82
N HIS A 29 -45.48 34.25 -4.73
CA HIS A 29 -44.97 35.08 -5.82
C HIS A 29 -44.00 34.30 -6.72
N SER A 30 -43.76 34.79 -7.94
CA SER A 30 -42.80 34.19 -8.89
C SER A 30 -41.52 35.02 -8.99
N VAL A 31 -40.39 34.34 -9.14
CA VAL A 31 -39.09 34.94 -9.48
C VAL A 31 -38.73 34.45 -10.87
N ILE A 32 -38.40 35.37 -11.77
CA ILE A 32 -38.10 35.06 -13.18
C ILE A 32 -36.71 35.63 -13.50
N ALA A 33 -35.80 34.77 -13.94
CA ALA A 33 -34.54 35.19 -14.52
C ALA A 33 -34.75 35.54 -16.00
N VAL A 34 -34.24 36.69 -16.45
CA VAL A 34 -34.34 37.16 -17.84
C VAL A 34 -32.96 37.04 -18.50
N PRO A 35 -32.67 35.97 -19.28
CA PRO A 35 -31.32 35.71 -19.78
C PRO A 35 -30.76 36.78 -20.72
N LYS A 36 -31.64 37.60 -21.32
CA LYS A 36 -31.26 38.72 -22.19
C LYS A 36 -30.79 39.96 -21.42
N ALA A 37 -31.09 40.06 -20.12
CA ALA A 37 -30.68 41.18 -19.28
C ALA A 37 -29.38 40.80 -18.56
N ILE A 38 -28.25 41.30 -19.05
CA ILE A 38 -26.92 40.95 -18.56
C ILE A 38 -26.33 42.13 -17.80
N ALA A 39 -25.80 41.86 -16.61
CA ALA A 39 -24.98 42.78 -15.84
C ALA A 39 -23.64 42.11 -15.52
N TYR A 40 -22.54 42.85 -15.65
CA TYR A 40 -21.22 42.36 -15.31
C TYR A 40 -20.91 42.71 -13.86
N HIS A 41 -20.56 41.70 -13.05
CA HIS A 41 -20.19 41.87 -11.66
C HIS A 41 -18.80 41.29 -11.43
N ALA A 42 -17.91 42.06 -10.78
CA ALA A 42 -16.51 41.67 -10.59
C ALA A 42 -16.29 40.61 -9.50
N GLU A 43 -17.32 40.34 -8.68
CA GLU A 43 -17.26 39.33 -7.62
C GLU A 43 -16.05 39.50 -6.68
N ALA A 44 -15.61 40.75 -6.49
CA ALA A 44 -14.36 41.04 -5.80
C ALA A 44 -14.35 40.59 -4.32
N ALA A 45 -15.53 40.49 -3.70
CA ALA A 45 -15.69 40.02 -2.32
C ALA A 45 -15.57 38.49 -2.21
N SER A 46 -16.21 37.71 -3.10
CA SER A 46 -16.09 36.23 -3.13
C SER A 46 -14.71 35.76 -3.62
N ASN A 47 -14.03 36.59 -4.41
CA ASN A 47 -12.65 36.36 -4.86
C ASN A 47 -11.57 36.86 -3.89
N GLU A 48 -11.96 37.36 -2.71
CA GLU A 48 -11.06 37.86 -1.66
C GLU A 48 -10.17 39.05 -2.10
N ARG A 49 -10.54 39.72 -3.18
CA ARG A 49 -9.83 40.91 -3.70
C ARG A 49 -10.28 42.19 -3.01
N ARG A 50 -11.48 42.17 -2.41
CA ARG A 50 -12.02 43.24 -1.58
C ARG A 50 -12.22 42.73 -0.14
N ARG A 51 -11.72 43.49 0.84
CA ARG A 51 -12.00 43.23 2.26
C ARG A 51 -13.47 43.50 2.56
N ILE A 52 -14.05 42.72 3.46
CA ILE A 52 -15.45 42.81 3.86
C ILE A 52 -15.49 43.34 5.29
N ASP A 53 -16.00 44.55 5.47
CA ASP A 53 -16.16 45.20 6.77
C ASP A 53 -17.65 45.16 7.16
N VAL A 54 -18.10 43.98 7.58
CA VAL A 54 -19.50 43.72 7.97
C VAL A 54 -19.53 43.12 9.37
N SER A 55 -20.52 43.49 10.19
CA SER A 55 -20.62 43.07 11.60
C SER A 55 -20.60 41.55 11.80
N ASP A 56 -21.13 40.80 10.84
CA ASP A 56 -21.23 39.34 10.91
C ASP A 56 -19.98 38.62 10.37
N ALA A 57 -19.09 39.36 9.69
CA ALA A 57 -17.87 38.83 9.11
C ALA A 57 -16.77 38.69 10.16
N PHE A 58 -16.84 37.64 10.98
CA PHE A 58 -15.81 37.33 11.98
C PHE A 58 -14.43 37.24 11.30
N LEU A 59 -13.48 38.08 11.74
CA LEU A 59 -12.11 38.18 11.19
C LEU A 59 -12.02 38.58 9.70
N HIS A 60 -13.04 39.23 9.13
CA HIS A 60 -13.07 39.69 7.72
C HIS A 60 -12.86 38.56 6.70
N ARG A 61 -13.37 37.35 7.00
CA ARG A 61 -13.20 36.16 6.15
C ARG A 61 -14.41 35.92 5.24
N PRO A 62 -14.31 36.18 3.92
CA PRO A 62 -15.43 36.03 2.97
C PRO A 62 -15.98 34.60 2.91
N LEU A 63 -15.11 33.60 2.82
CA LEU A 63 -15.51 32.20 2.69
C LEU A 63 -16.34 31.75 3.90
N LEU A 64 -15.89 32.08 5.11
CA LEU A 64 -16.59 31.72 6.34
C LEU A 64 -18.02 32.28 6.33
N LEU A 65 -18.19 33.54 5.93
CA LEU A 65 -19.47 34.22 5.89
C LEU A 65 -20.42 33.59 4.86
N ASP A 66 -19.98 33.41 3.61
CA ASP A 66 -20.79 32.79 2.55
C ASP A 66 -21.22 31.37 2.95
N ARG A 67 -20.31 30.57 3.53
CA ARG A 67 -20.62 29.21 3.99
C ARG A 67 -21.60 29.17 5.15
N ARG A 68 -21.46 30.09 6.11
CA ARG A 68 -22.38 30.21 7.25
C ARG A 68 -23.77 30.56 6.74
N HIS A 69 -23.87 31.54 5.84
CA HIS A 69 -25.12 31.98 5.25
C HIS A 69 -25.77 30.88 4.41
N ALA A 70 -25.02 30.16 3.58
CA ALA A 70 -25.55 29.03 2.82
C ALA A 70 -26.14 27.94 3.75
N ALA A 71 -25.44 27.60 4.84
CA ALA A 71 -25.93 26.64 5.83
C ALA A 71 -27.19 27.15 6.55
N TYR A 72 -27.21 28.43 6.95
CA TYR A 72 -28.35 29.10 7.58
C TYR A 72 -29.58 29.11 6.67
N VAL A 73 -29.45 29.57 5.42
CA VAL A 73 -30.54 29.65 4.44
C VAL A 73 -31.16 28.27 4.20
N LEU A 74 -30.32 27.24 4.04
CA LEU A 74 -30.80 25.88 3.79
C LEU A 74 -31.53 25.32 5.03
N MET A 75 -30.98 25.49 6.23
CA MET A 75 -31.61 25.00 7.46
C MET A 75 -32.86 25.79 7.86
N ALA A 76 -32.92 27.10 7.60
CA ALA A 76 -34.07 27.94 7.92
C ALA A 76 -35.26 27.67 6.99
N ASN A 77 -35.01 27.28 5.73
CA ASN A 77 -36.06 27.07 4.74
C ASN A 77 -36.57 25.62 4.60
N THR A 78 -35.85 24.63 5.13
CA THR A 78 -36.23 23.21 4.98
C THR A 78 -37.31 22.76 5.98
N SER A 79 -37.93 21.58 5.78
CA SER A 79 -38.84 20.99 6.76
C SER A 79 -38.14 20.74 8.11
N TRP A 80 -38.84 20.95 9.22
CA TRP A 80 -38.24 20.84 10.56
C TRP A 80 -37.78 19.41 10.87
N TRP A 81 -38.51 18.40 10.38
CA TRP A 81 -38.14 16.98 10.51
C TRP A 81 -36.83 16.61 9.81
N LEU A 82 -36.43 17.36 8.77
CA LEU A 82 -35.21 17.12 8.00
C LEU A 82 -34.01 17.89 8.53
N LEU A 83 -34.22 18.83 9.48
CA LEU A 83 -33.16 19.67 10.03
C LEU A 83 -32.01 18.87 10.65
N PRO A 84 -32.24 17.80 11.46
CA PRO A 84 -31.14 17.02 12.03
C PRO A 84 -30.31 16.32 10.95
N LEU A 85 -30.98 15.76 9.95
CA LEU A 85 -30.33 15.04 8.85
C LEU A 85 -29.52 15.97 7.96
N ILE A 86 -30.03 17.18 7.71
CA ILE A 86 -29.33 18.22 6.95
C ILE A 86 -28.14 18.78 7.73
N ALA A 87 -28.27 18.99 9.04
CA ALA A 87 -27.17 19.43 9.89
C ALA A 87 -26.01 18.42 9.85
N ILE A 88 -26.32 17.13 9.98
CA ILE A 88 -25.33 16.04 9.84
C ILE A 88 -24.72 16.03 8.43
N GLN A 89 -25.53 16.21 7.39
CA GLN A 89 -25.06 16.24 6.00
C GLN A 89 -24.10 17.42 5.77
N LEU A 90 -24.45 18.63 6.21
CA LEU A 90 -23.63 19.83 6.06
C LEU A 90 -22.33 19.72 6.87
N LEU A 91 -22.40 19.20 8.09
CA LEU A 91 -21.22 18.98 8.94
C LEU A 91 -20.29 17.91 8.36
N SER A 92 -20.85 16.83 7.80
CA SER A 92 -20.07 15.82 7.11
C SER A 92 -19.41 16.41 5.87
N ALA A 93 -20.16 17.16 5.06
CA ALA A 93 -19.64 17.79 3.85
C ALA A 93 -18.55 18.83 4.15
N SER A 94 -18.70 19.66 5.18
CA SER A 94 -17.68 20.64 5.59
C SER A 94 -16.42 19.95 6.10
N LEU A 95 -16.54 18.83 6.83
CA LEU A 95 -15.40 18.03 7.26
C LEU A 95 -14.63 17.47 6.06
N PHE A 96 -15.33 16.92 5.06
CA PHE A 96 -14.69 16.43 3.83
C PHE A 96 -13.99 17.56 3.05
N ARG A 97 -14.63 18.74 2.91
CA ARG A 97 -14.01 19.92 2.26
C ARG A 97 -12.80 20.42 3.05
N ALA A 98 -12.87 20.47 4.37
CA ALA A 98 -11.78 20.88 5.24
C ALA A 98 -10.56 19.96 5.11
N ILE A 99 -10.77 18.64 5.02
CA ILE A 99 -9.72 17.67 4.71
C ILE A 99 -9.10 18.01 3.33
N GLY A 100 -9.92 18.30 2.33
CA GLY A 100 -9.45 18.72 1.00
C GLY A 100 -8.56 19.98 1.05
N TYR A 101 -8.96 21.00 1.81
CA TYR A 101 -8.18 22.23 2.01
C TYR A 101 -6.88 21.99 2.78
N LEU A 102 -6.88 21.10 3.78
CA LEU A 102 -5.66 20.69 4.50
C LEU A 102 -4.66 20.00 3.56
N LEU A 103 -5.14 19.08 2.72
CA LEU A 103 -4.31 18.41 1.70
C LEU A 103 -3.77 19.41 0.66
N ALA A 104 -4.49 20.50 0.42
CA ALA A 104 -4.07 21.61 -0.44
C ALA A 104 -3.17 22.66 0.27
N LYS A 105 -2.81 22.44 1.54
CA LYS A 105 -2.01 23.33 2.41
C LYS A 105 -2.67 24.67 2.70
N LEU A 106 -4.00 24.68 2.83
CA LEU A 106 -4.83 25.85 3.10
C LEU A 106 -5.58 25.70 4.45
N PRO A 107 -4.89 25.71 5.61
CA PRO A 107 -5.52 25.47 6.90
C PRO A 107 -6.54 26.54 7.30
N GLY A 108 -6.38 27.78 6.82
CA GLY A 108 -7.35 28.86 7.03
C GLY A 108 -8.73 28.54 6.44
N TYR A 109 -8.76 28.14 5.16
CA TYR A 109 -10.00 27.73 4.47
C TYR A 109 -10.62 26.48 5.08
N ALA A 110 -9.79 25.54 5.54
CA ALA A 110 -10.27 24.35 6.25
C ALA A 110 -11.00 24.70 7.55
N LEU A 111 -10.45 25.63 8.33
CA LEU A 111 -11.09 26.15 9.53
C LEU A 111 -12.36 26.91 9.19
N ASP A 112 -12.36 27.71 8.13
CA ASP A 112 -13.52 28.49 7.70
C ASP A 112 -14.73 27.60 7.33
N GLU A 113 -14.52 26.48 6.64
CA GLU A 113 -15.57 25.51 6.31
C GLU A 113 -16.21 24.86 7.56
N ILE A 114 -15.38 24.45 8.54
CA ILE A 114 -15.89 23.81 9.76
C ILE A 114 -16.57 24.85 10.65
N ALA A 115 -15.94 26.02 10.84
CA ALA A 115 -16.46 27.10 11.67
C ALA A 115 -17.81 27.60 11.16
N ALA A 116 -17.95 27.77 9.83
CA ALA A 116 -19.20 28.21 9.21
C ALA A 116 -20.41 27.34 9.58
N VAL A 117 -20.27 26.01 9.50
CA VAL A 117 -21.37 25.08 9.84
C VAL A 117 -21.53 24.94 11.36
N ALA A 118 -20.43 24.89 12.10
CA ALA A 118 -20.45 24.76 13.56
C ALA A 118 -21.15 25.95 14.23
N LEU A 119 -20.89 27.18 13.79
CA LEU A 119 -21.52 28.38 14.34
C LEU A 119 -23.06 28.33 14.21
N VAL A 120 -23.58 27.89 13.05
CA VAL A 120 -25.03 27.80 12.84
C VAL A 120 -25.66 26.67 13.67
N ILE A 121 -24.97 25.54 13.83
CA ILE A 121 -25.45 24.41 14.66
C ILE A 121 -25.43 24.76 16.15
N LEU A 122 -24.40 25.49 16.61
CA LEU A 122 -24.23 25.91 18.01
C LEU A 122 -25.17 27.05 18.40
N GLN A 123 -25.70 27.80 17.43
CA GLN A 123 -26.68 28.88 17.64
C GLN A 123 -28.04 28.54 17.01
N PRO A 124 -28.74 27.50 17.52
CA PRO A 124 -30.01 27.07 16.92
C PRO A 124 -31.14 28.09 17.11
N GLN A 125 -31.01 29.00 18.08
CA GLN A 125 -31.97 30.07 18.37
C GLN A 125 -32.27 30.95 17.15
N ASP A 126 -31.26 31.23 16.32
CA ASP A 126 -31.41 32.10 15.16
C ASP A 126 -32.18 31.37 14.05
N ILE A 127 -31.95 30.06 13.88
CA ILE A 127 -32.75 29.21 12.99
C ILE A 127 -34.21 29.17 13.44
N PHE A 128 -34.48 29.04 14.74
CA PHE A 128 -35.84 29.02 15.26
C PHE A 128 -36.55 30.37 15.09
N ARG A 129 -35.86 31.48 15.34
CA ARG A 129 -36.38 32.84 15.10
C ARG A 129 -36.68 33.07 13.61
N ALA A 130 -35.75 32.70 12.73
CA ALA A 130 -35.92 32.79 11.28
C ALA A 130 -37.14 32.01 10.82
N ARG A 131 -37.30 30.77 11.29
CA ARG A 131 -38.45 29.91 10.99
C ARG A 131 -39.76 30.48 11.51
N ALA A 132 -39.76 31.06 12.71
CA ALA A 132 -40.95 31.70 13.28
C ALA A 132 -41.37 32.93 12.46
N LYS A 133 -40.41 33.77 12.04
CA LYS A 133 -40.66 34.92 11.15
C LYS A 133 -41.22 34.47 9.81
N ARG A 134 -40.60 33.46 9.17
CA ARG A 134 -40.99 32.93 7.86
C ARG A 134 -42.36 32.24 7.86
N ARG A 135 -42.80 31.66 8.98
CA ARG A 135 -44.12 31.02 9.10
C ARG A 135 -45.27 32.01 8.89
N LYS A 136 -45.09 33.28 9.24
CA LYS A 136 -46.14 34.32 9.11
C LYS A 136 -46.56 34.57 7.66
N ASN A 137 -45.61 34.50 6.73
CA ASN A 137 -45.82 34.87 5.32
C ASN A 137 -45.81 33.64 4.39
N ARG A 138 -45.90 32.43 4.95
CA ARG A 138 -45.84 31.18 4.17
C ARG A 138 -47.24 30.77 3.71
N LEU A 139 -47.56 31.07 2.45
CA LEU A 139 -48.80 30.64 1.80
C LEU A 139 -48.67 29.26 1.14
N VAL A 140 -47.47 28.92 0.67
CA VAL A 140 -47.21 27.69 -0.10
C VAL A 140 -46.17 26.82 0.60
N SER A 141 -46.25 25.51 0.40
CA SER A 141 -45.23 24.59 0.93
C SER A 141 -43.87 24.86 0.29
N SER A 142 -42.80 24.83 1.09
CA SER A 142 -41.40 24.91 0.61
C SER A 142 -41.06 23.84 -0.44
N ARG A 143 -41.90 22.82 -0.62
CA ARG A 143 -41.77 21.80 -1.65
C ARG A 143 -41.89 22.35 -3.07
N VAL A 144 -42.55 23.49 -3.30
CA VAL A 144 -42.64 24.08 -4.65
C VAL A 144 -41.26 24.48 -5.20
N ILE A 145 -40.30 24.74 -4.30
CA ILE A 145 -38.93 25.10 -4.65
C ILE A 145 -38.09 23.86 -4.97
N SER A 146 -38.56 22.64 -4.67
CA SER A 146 -37.80 21.42 -4.94
C SER A 146 -37.53 21.17 -6.42
N ARG A 147 -38.23 21.86 -7.34
CA ARG A 147 -37.95 21.83 -8.78
C ARG A 147 -36.71 22.63 -9.17
N PHE A 148 -36.32 23.60 -8.35
CA PHE A 148 -35.13 24.44 -8.53
C PHE A 148 -33.94 23.96 -7.70
N VAL A 149 -34.16 23.00 -6.80
CA VAL A 149 -33.11 22.37 -6.01
C VAL A 149 -32.67 21.09 -6.72
N PRO A 150 -31.35 20.88 -6.92
CA PRO A 150 -30.87 19.67 -7.56
C PRO A 150 -31.33 18.40 -6.83
N PRO A 151 -31.62 17.30 -7.56
CA PRO A 151 -32.05 16.05 -6.95
C PRO A 151 -30.98 15.49 -6.01
N ARG A 152 -31.43 14.84 -4.93
CA ARG A 152 -30.55 14.23 -3.93
C ARG A 152 -29.66 13.17 -4.60
N GLY A 153 -28.37 13.47 -4.76
CA GLY A 153 -27.40 12.58 -5.40
C GLY A 153 -26.71 13.17 -6.62
N SER A 154 -27.26 14.21 -7.25
CA SER A 154 -26.55 14.89 -8.35
C SER A 154 -25.26 15.53 -7.86
N GLN A 155 -25.24 16.09 -6.64
CA GLN A 155 -24.01 16.61 -6.01
C GLN A 155 -22.95 15.52 -5.83
N LEU A 156 -23.37 14.30 -5.47
CA LEU A 156 -22.45 13.16 -5.31
C LEU A 156 -21.98 12.63 -6.67
N GLN A 157 -22.88 12.55 -7.66
CA GLN A 157 -22.53 12.21 -9.04
C GLN A 157 -21.56 13.23 -9.64
N LEU A 158 -21.83 14.52 -9.52
CA LEU A 158 -20.97 15.62 -9.96
C LEU A 158 -19.63 15.58 -9.23
N ALA A 159 -19.62 15.32 -7.92
CA ALA A 159 -18.38 15.14 -7.17
C ALA A 159 -17.58 13.95 -7.70
N ILE A 160 -18.22 12.80 -7.99
CA ILE A 160 -17.55 11.62 -8.56
C ILE A 160 -17.03 11.90 -9.98
N GLU A 161 -17.87 12.48 -10.85
CA GLU A 161 -17.51 12.81 -12.23
C GLU A 161 -16.38 13.83 -12.27
N ARG A 162 -16.40 14.84 -11.40
CA ARG A 162 -15.31 15.83 -11.30
C ARG A 162 -14.08 15.29 -10.64
N SER A 163 -14.20 14.41 -9.65
CA SER A 163 -13.04 13.68 -9.11
C SER A 163 -12.41 12.84 -10.22
N GLY A 164 -13.22 12.13 -11.01
CA GLY A 164 -12.78 11.39 -12.19
C GLY A 164 -12.19 12.29 -13.28
N ALA A 165 -12.78 13.46 -13.52
CA ALA A 165 -12.30 14.45 -14.48
C ALA A 165 -11.01 15.12 -14.01
N ALA A 166 -10.88 15.41 -12.72
CA ALA A 166 -9.70 15.96 -12.06
C ALA A 166 -8.54 14.97 -12.09
N ILE A 167 -8.80 13.72 -11.74
CA ILE A 167 -7.86 12.62 -11.85
C ILE A 167 -7.47 12.47 -13.32
N SER A 168 -8.42 12.31 -14.24
CA SER A 168 -8.09 12.16 -15.66
C SER A 168 -7.38 13.38 -16.26
N ARG A 169 -7.68 14.62 -15.83
CA ARG A 169 -6.98 15.85 -16.23
C ARG A 169 -5.56 15.91 -15.65
N SER A 170 -5.37 15.60 -14.37
CA SER A 170 -4.04 15.45 -13.76
C SER A 170 -3.20 14.39 -14.50
N TRP A 171 -3.87 13.33 -14.97
CA TRP A 171 -3.26 12.29 -15.79
C TRP A 171 -2.98 12.75 -17.23
N ARG A 172 -3.85 13.55 -17.86
CA ARG A 172 -3.65 14.13 -19.20
C ARG A 172 -2.67 15.31 -19.21
N ARG A 173 -2.47 16.04 -18.11
CA ARG A 173 -1.55 17.20 -18.03
C ARG A 173 -0.08 16.89 -18.32
N SER A 174 0.25 15.62 -18.56
CA SER A 174 1.58 15.20 -18.98
C SER A 174 1.58 14.50 -20.34
N SER A 175 0.46 14.40 -21.05
CA SER A 175 0.50 13.88 -22.43
C SER A 175 1.42 14.78 -23.24
N ILE A 176 2.22 14.15 -24.10
CA ILE A 176 3.13 14.89 -25.00
C ILE A 176 2.32 15.67 -26.04
N TYR A 177 1.08 15.22 -26.31
CA TYR A 177 0.09 15.98 -27.06
C TYR A 177 -0.52 17.06 -26.17
N GLU A 178 -0.15 18.32 -26.44
CA GLU A 178 -0.78 19.51 -25.89
C GLU A 178 -2.15 19.72 -26.55
N GLU A 179 -3.21 19.52 -25.78
CA GLU A 179 -4.51 20.12 -26.08
C GLU A 179 -4.55 21.42 -25.28
N ASN A 180 -4.60 22.56 -25.98
CA ASN A 180 -4.75 23.91 -25.39
C ASN A 180 -6.13 24.02 -24.72
N VAL A 181 -6.30 23.41 -23.55
CA VAL A 181 -7.49 23.55 -22.73
C VAL A 181 -7.16 24.51 -21.60
N ILE A 182 -7.93 25.60 -21.54
CA ILE A 182 -7.85 26.65 -20.53
C ILE A 182 -7.85 26.06 -19.12
N SER A 183 -6.99 26.63 -18.28
CA SER A 183 -6.32 25.99 -17.17
C SER A 183 -7.08 26.09 -15.84
N ASN A 184 -7.98 25.14 -15.56
CA ASN A 184 -8.55 25.03 -14.21
C ASN A 184 -7.81 23.96 -13.39
N SER A 185 -7.39 24.32 -12.17
CA SER A 185 -6.64 23.46 -11.25
C SER A 185 -7.31 22.08 -11.07
N ALA A 186 -6.53 21.00 -11.10
CA ALA A 186 -7.03 19.63 -10.95
C ALA A 186 -7.64 19.32 -9.57
N LEU A 187 -7.53 20.24 -8.60
CA LEU A 187 -8.15 20.14 -7.27
C LEU A 187 -9.12 21.30 -7.03
N ASP A 188 -9.59 21.94 -8.11
CA ASP A 188 -10.59 22.98 -8.03
C ASP A 188 -11.97 22.36 -7.79
N LEU A 189 -12.19 21.93 -6.54
CA LEU A 189 -13.49 21.63 -5.95
C LEU A 189 -14.21 22.96 -5.69
N ASN A 190 -14.39 23.76 -6.75
CA ASN A 190 -14.98 25.07 -6.66
C ASN A 190 -16.50 24.96 -6.77
N ASP A 191 -17.22 25.65 -5.87
CA ASP A 191 -18.69 25.64 -5.86
C ASP A 191 -19.28 26.53 -6.96
N GLU A 192 -18.58 27.55 -7.47
CA GLU A 192 -19.01 28.31 -8.68
C GLU A 192 -19.12 27.40 -9.90
N ALA A 193 -18.23 26.43 -10.04
CA ALA A 193 -18.37 25.43 -11.06
C ALA A 193 -19.57 24.51 -10.76
N LEU A 194 -19.88 24.22 -9.50
CA LEU A 194 -21.05 23.41 -9.09
C LEU A 194 -22.36 24.13 -9.42
N GLU A 195 -22.36 25.47 -9.31
CA GLU A 195 -23.44 26.39 -9.69
C GLU A 195 -23.58 26.50 -11.22
N ASN A 196 -22.47 26.50 -11.96
CA ASN A 196 -22.45 26.52 -13.44
C ASN A 196 -22.63 25.13 -14.09
N ALA A 197 -22.65 24.04 -13.32
CA ALA A 197 -22.82 22.67 -13.84
C ALA A 197 -24.26 22.35 -14.26
N ASP A 198 -25.22 23.14 -13.77
CA ASP A 198 -26.65 22.89 -13.93
C ASP A 198 -27.14 23.09 -15.38
N ILE A 199 -26.28 23.61 -16.26
CA ILE A 199 -26.61 23.92 -17.66
C ILE A 199 -26.46 22.68 -18.59
N ASP A 200 -25.65 21.68 -18.21
CA ASP A 200 -25.37 20.48 -19.03
C ASP A 200 -26.01 19.19 -18.47
N LEU A 201 -27.32 19.21 -18.21
CA LEU A 201 -28.09 17.98 -17.96
C LEU A 201 -28.32 17.22 -19.28
N VAL A 202 -27.25 16.67 -19.85
CA VAL A 202 -27.33 15.76 -21.00
C VAL A 202 -27.99 14.45 -20.56
N GLN A 203 -29.08 14.06 -21.21
CA GLN A 203 -29.72 12.76 -21.00
C GLN A 203 -28.67 11.63 -21.06
N ALA A 204 -28.54 10.87 -19.98
CA ALA A 204 -27.59 9.77 -19.91
C ALA A 204 -27.90 8.76 -21.05
N PRO A 205 -26.94 8.46 -21.93
CA PRO A 205 -27.15 7.46 -22.98
C PRO A 205 -27.45 6.09 -22.36
N SER A 206 -28.19 5.25 -23.09
CA SER A 206 -28.50 3.90 -22.62
C SER A 206 -27.22 3.12 -22.26
N PRO A 207 -27.22 2.34 -21.16
CA PRO A 207 -26.01 1.72 -20.61
C PRO A 207 -25.30 0.80 -21.63
N ILE A 208 -26.07 0.14 -22.49
CA ILE A 208 -25.57 -0.76 -23.55
C ILE A 208 -24.85 0.03 -24.65
N ARG A 209 -25.44 1.15 -25.12
CA ARG A 209 -24.86 1.98 -26.18
C ARG A 209 -23.65 2.77 -25.66
N TRP A 210 -23.62 3.06 -24.37
CA TRP A 210 -22.47 3.66 -23.68
C TRP A 210 -21.28 2.68 -23.57
N LEU A 211 -21.55 1.41 -23.24
CA LEU A 211 -20.53 0.37 -23.12
C LEU A 211 -19.88 0.03 -24.48
N THR A 212 -20.69 -0.11 -25.54
CA THR A 212 -20.16 -0.49 -26.87
C THR A 212 -19.35 0.61 -27.55
N ARG A 213 -19.59 1.89 -27.21
CA ARG A 213 -18.83 3.03 -27.77
C ARG A 213 -17.47 3.25 -27.10
N ARG A 214 -17.15 2.55 -26.00
CA ARG A 214 -15.90 2.73 -25.24
C ARG A 214 -15.19 1.38 -25.05
N PRO A 215 -14.28 0.99 -25.98
CA PRO A 215 -13.66 -0.35 -25.97
C PRO A 215 -12.87 -0.67 -24.70
N ILE A 216 -12.35 0.35 -24.00
CA ILE A 216 -11.71 0.16 -22.70
C ILE A 216 -12.67 -0.37 -21.64
N LEU A 217 -13.93 0.07 -21.63
CA LEU A 217 -14.90 -0.34 -20.62
C LEU A 217 -15.34 -1.80 -20.82
N SER A 218 -15.59 -2.20 -22.07
CA SER A 218 -15.94 -3.59 -22.38
C SER A 218 -14.81 -4.55 -22.05
N VAL A 219 -13.57 -4.21 -22.39
CA VAL A 219 -12.39 -5.03 -22.07
C VAL A 219 -12.11 -5.03 -20.57
N SER A 220 -12.26 -3.90 -19.88
CA SER A 220 -12.10 -3.85 -18.41
C SER A 220 -13.15 -4.73 -17.72
N LEU A 221 -14.41 -4.70 -18.18
CA LEU A 221 -15.47 -5.57 -17.67
C LEU A 221 -15.15 -7.05 -17.92
N LEU A 222 -14.65 -7.40 -19.12
CA LEU A 222 -14.21 -8.76 -19.44
C LEU A 222 -13.06 -9.21 -18.53
N VAL A 223 -12.06 -8.35 -18.30
CA VAL A 223 -10.93 -8.65 -17.41
C VAL A 223 -11.40 -8.80 -15.96
N ILE A 224 -12.35 -7.97 -15.49
CA ILE A 224 -12.97 -8.12 -14.18
C ILE A 224 -13.68 -9.49 -14.07
N LEU A 225 -14.48 -9.86 -15.08
CA LEU A 225 -15.15 -11.16 -15.10
C LEU A 225 -14.15 -12.32 -15.08
N MET A 226 -13.11 -12.27 -15.92
CA MET A 226 -12.02 -13.26 -15.92
C MET A 226 -11.33 -13.33 -14.56
N THR A 227 -11.11 -12.18 -13.92
CA THR A 227 -10.47 -12.11 -12.60
C THR A 227 -11.33 -12.77 -11.52
N LEU A 228 -12.65 -12.58 -11.55
CA LEU A 228 -13.58 -13.24 -10.65
C LEU A 228 -13.59 -14.76 -10.86
N ILE A 229 -13.58 -15.22 -12.12
CA ILE A 229 -13.57 -16.65 -12.46
C ILE A 229 -12.24 -17.31 -12.04
N ALA A 230 -11.11 -16.63 -12.31
CA ALA A 230 -9.78 -17.10 -11.92
C ALA A 230 -9.57 -17.07 -10.39
N SER A 231 -10.25 -16.16 -9.68
CA SER A 231 -10.14 -16.00 -8.22
C SER A 231 -11.24 -16.71 -7.44
N ARG A 232 -12.02 -17.61 -8.07
CA ARG A 232 -13.15 -18.32 -7.44
C ARG A 232 -12.82 -19.03 -6.12
N ASN A 233 -11.57 -19.49 -5.95
CA ASN A 233 -11.10 -20.17 -4.74
C ASN A 233 -10.32 -19.23 -3.80
N ARG A 234 -10.43 -17.90 -3.97
CA ARG A 234 -9.69 -16.88 -3.23
C ARG A 234 -10.59 -15.85 -2.56
N PHE A 235 -11.87 -16.17 -2.36
CA PHE A 235 -12.77 -15.35 -1.56
C PHE A 235 -12.59 -15.63 -0.07
N GLY A 236 -12.66 -14.58 0.76
CA GLY A 236 -12.37 -14.68 2.20
C GLY A 236 -10.89 -14.51 2.52
N ALA A 237 -10.44 -14.99 3.68
CA ALA A 237 -9.04 -14.92 4.08
C ALA A 237 -8.18 -15.81 3.19
N ILE A 238 -7.16 -15.25 2.53
CA ILE A 238 -6.28 -15.99 1.62
C ILE A 238 -4.95 -16.34 2.28
N VAL A 239 -4.44 -17.54 1.99
CA VAL A 239 -3.17 -18.10 2.47
C VAL A 239 -2.56 -18.96 1.37
N GLY A 240 -1.23 -19.06 1.35
CA GLY A 240 -0.51 -20.03 0.53
C GLY A 240 0.56 -19.41 -0.35
N GLY A 241 1.41 -20.26 -0.92
CA GLY A 241 2.63 -19.81 -1.59
C GLY A 241 3.51 -18.99 -0.63
N ALA A 242 3.87 -17.77 -1.04
CA ALA A 242 4.66 -16.82 -0.26
C ALA A 242 3.82 -16.05 0.79
N LEU A 243 2.48 -16.14 0.73
CA LEU A 243 1.57 -15.37 1.57
C LEU A 243 1.24 -16.13 2.87
N ALA A 244 1.71 -15.57 3.99
CA ALA A 244 1.36 -16.02 5.34
C ALA A 244 -0.06 -15.56 5.75
N ALA A 245 -0.60 -16.13 6.82
CA ALA A 245 -1.95 -15.82 7.28
C ALA A 245 -2.08 -14.34 7.66
N THR A 246 -3.06 -13.65 7.07
CA THR A 246 -3.26 -12.22 7.36
C THR A 246 -4.09 -12.09 8.64
N PRO A 247 -3.65 -11.30 9.64
CA PRO A 247 -4.48 -11.01 10.81
C PRO A 247 -5.79 -10.34 10.39
N THR A 248 -6.83 -10.45 11.20
CA THR A 248 -8.14 -9.88 10.84
C THR A 248 -8.18 -8.37 11.07
N ARG A 249 -7.46 -7.87 12.08
CA ARG A 249 -7.49 -6.47 12.50
C ARG A 249 -6.23 -5.72 12.07
N ALA A 250 -6.41 -4.54 11.48
CA ALA A 250 -5.33 -3.62 11.13
C ALA A 250 -4.41 -3.28 12.32
N PHE A 251 -4.99 -3.15 13.51
CA PHE A 251 -4.24 -2.78 14.72
C PHE A 251 -3.20 -3.82 15.12
N GLU A 252 -3.39 -5.10 14.77
CA GLU A 252 -2.39 -6.15 15.01
C GLU A 252 -1.15 -5.96 14.12
N LEU A 253 -1.31 -5.44 12.90
CA LEU A 253 -0.18 -5.06 12.04
C LEU A 253 0.56 -3.83 12.57
N PHE A 254 -0.18 -2.86 13.13
CA PHE A 254 0.44 -1.69 13.76
C PHE A 254 1.17 -2.05 15.05
N SER A 255 0.57 -2.91 15.90
CA SER A 255 1.23 -3.40 17.11
C SER A 255 2.48 -4.17 16.73
N MET A 256 2.37 -5.13 15.80
CA MET A 256 3.50 -5.88 15.27
C MET A 256 4.62 -4.95 14.75
N TYR A 257 4.28 -3.89 14.02
CA TYR A 257 5.30 -2.97 13.54
C TYR A 257 5.92 -2.12 14.66
N SER A 258 5.14 -1.72 15.66
CA SER A 258 5.61 -0.91 16.79
C SER A 258 6.36 -1.71 17.86
N ASP A 259 6.11 -3.01 17.94
CA ASP A 259 6.67 -3.90 18.94
C ASP A 259 8.20 -4.01 18.79
N SER A 260 8.86 -4.19 19.93
CA SER A 260 10.31 -4.33 19.99
C SER A 260 10.76 -5.80 20.05
N TRP A 261 9.82 -6.72 20.32
CA TRP A 261 10.03 -8.16 20.37
C TRP A 261 8.94 -8.86 19.57
N HIS A 262 9.32 -9.81 18.72
CA HIS A 262 8.41 -10.62 17.94
C HIS A 262 8.49 -12.08 18.39
N THR A 263 7.34 -12.65 18.74
CA THR A 263 7.20 -14.03 19.21
C THR A 263 7.17 -15.03 18.05
N VAL A 264 8.26 -15.09 17.27
CA VAL A 264 8.38 -15.97 16.11
C VAL A 264 9.63 -16.84 16.26
N GLY A 265 9.50 -18.16 16.06
CA GLY A 265 10.59 -19.10 16.35
C GLY A 265 11.02 -19.03 17.82
N LEU A 266 12.31 -18.77 18.08
CA LEU A 266 12.86 -18.53 19.43
C LEU A 266 12.74 -17.07 19.91
N GLY A 267 12.11 -16.22 19.10
CA GLY A 267 11.94 -14.78 19.36
C GLY A 267 12.99 -13.93 18.65
N SER A 268 12.61 -12.71 18.29
CA SER A 268 13.43 -11.80 17.49
C SER A 268 13.24 -10.34 17.89
N SER A 269 14.33 -9.59 17.99
CA SER A 269 14.37 -8.14 18.18
C SER A 269 14.66 -7.36 16.89
N THR A 270 14.58 -8.04 15.73
CA THR A 270 14.75 -7.41 14.41
C THR A 270 13.63 -6.42 14.13
N SER A 271 13.94 -5.32 13.44
CA SER A 271 12.93 -4.34 13.05
C SER A 271 11.93 -4.93 12.07
N ALA A 272 10.65 -4.90 12.42
CA ALA A 272 9.58 -5.18 11.46
C ALA A 272 9.69 -4.23 10.25
N PRO A 273 9.55 -4.75 9.02
CA PRO A 273 9.69 -3.96 7.81
C PRO A 273 8.53 -2.97 7.62
N PRO A 274 8.76 -1.77 7.04
CA PRO A 274 7.73 -0.73 6.90
C PRO A 274 6.50 -1.13 6.08
N TRP A 275 6.62 -2.10 5.17
CA TRP A 275 5.51 -2.54 4.34
C TRP A 275 4.33 -3.13 5.16
N VAL A 276 4.61 -3.70 6.34
CA VAL A 276 3.59 -4.17 7.29
C VAL A 276 2.70 -3.02 7.75
N ALA A 277 3.31 -1.89 8.11
CA ALA A 277 2.57 -0.69 8.48
C ALA A 277 1.80 -0.10 7.29
N TYR A 278 2.37 -0.11 6.08
CA TYR A 278 1.69 0.36 4.88
C TYR A 278 0.44 -0.46 4.54
N ILE A 279 0.47 -1.78 4.73
CA ILE A 279 -0.72 -2.63 4.61
C ILE A 279 -1.72 -2.33 5.73
N GLY A 280 -1.24 -2.10 6.96
CA GLY A 280 -2.07 -1.62 8.07
C GLY A 280 -2.85 -0.35 7.70
N PHE A 281 -2.17 0.66 7.15
CA PHE A 281 -2.81 1.88 6.67
C PHE A 281 -3.77 1.63 5.49
N GLY A 282 -3.38 0.78 4.54
CA GLY A 282 -4.24 0.39 3.42
C GLY A 282 -5.55 -0.27 3.88
N SER A 283 -5.49 -1.09 4.92
CA SER A 283 -6.65 -1.78 5.47
C SER A 283 -7.68 -0.89 6.16
N LEU A 284 -7.36 0.39 6.41
CA LEU A 284 -8.35 1.37 6.84
C LEU A 284 -9.44 1.59 5.78
N LEU A 285 -9.12 1.40 4.49
CA LEU A 285 -10.08 1.50 3.38
C LEU A 285 -11.17 0.41 3.42
N THR A 286 -10.88 -0.73 4.06
CA THR A 286 -11.80 -1.86 4.21
C THR A 286 -12.35 -1.97 5.64
N GLY A 287 -12.48 -0.83 6.33
CA GLY A 287 -13.02 -0.77 7.69
C GLY A 287 -12.07 -1.33 8.75
N ALA A 288 -10.76 -1.18 8.57
CA ALA A 288 -9.70 -1.71 9.44
C ALA A 288 -9.64 -3.25 9.49
N ASN A 289 -10.16 -3.93 8.47
CA ASN A 289 -10.01 -5.37 8.27
C ASN A 289 -8.88 -5.66 7.27
N SER A 290 -7.74 -6.15 7.76
CA SER A 290 -6.53 -6.42 6.98
C SER A 290 -6.68 -7.64 6.06
N SER A 291 -7.39 -8.68 6.51
CA SER A 291 -7.65 -9.84 5.66
C SER A 291 -8.50 -9.47 4.45
N LEU A 292 -9.56 -8.66 4.63
CA LEU A 292 -10.38 -8.18 3.51
C LEU A 292 -9.58 -7.28 2.56
N PHE A 293 -8.69 -6.44 3.10
CA PHE A 293 -7.82 -5.59 2.28
C PHE A 293 -6.90 -6.40 1.37
N ILE A 294 -6.23 -7.42 1.92
CA ILE A 294 -5.34 -8.27 1.14
C ILE A 294 -6.12 -9.03 0.06
N THR A 295 -7.28 -9.59 0.39
CA THR A 295 -8.13 -10.25 -0.60
C THR A 295 -8.60 -9.28 -1.69
N ALA A 296 -9.02 -8.06 -1.32
CA ALA A 296 -9.41 -7.02 -2.26
C ALA A 296 -8.24 -6.56 -3.13
N LEU A 297 -7.02 -6.49 -2.58
CA LEU A 297 -5.80 -6.15 -3.32
C LEU A 297 -5.48 -7.22 -4.37
N PHE A 298 -5.52 -8.52 -4.00
CA PHE A 298 -5.29 -9.62 -4.94
C PHE A 298 -6.35 -9.70 -6.03
N LEU A 299 -7.64 -9.49 -5.69
CA LEU A 299 -8.73 -9.48 -6.65
C LEU A 299 -8.69 -8.22 -7.54
N GLY A 300 -8.27 -7.08 -7.00
CA GLY A 300 -8.19 -5.80 -7.70
C GLY A 300 -6.91 -5.63 -8.52
N ALA A 301 -5.86 -6.41 -8.27
CA ALA A 301 -4.54 -6.18 -8.87
C ALA A 301 -4.56 -6.21 -10.41
N VAL A 302 -5.24 -7.18 -11.01
CA VAL A 302 -5.32 -7.33 -12.48
C VAL A 302 -6.11 -6.17 -13.12
N PRO A 303 -7.34 -5.83 -12.67
CA PRO A 303 -8.03 -4.63 -13.13
C PRO A 303 -7.25 -3.33 -12.92
N LEU A 304 -6.60 -3.16 -11.77
CA LEU A 304 -5.82 -1.95 -11.46
C LEU A 304 -4.57 -1.84 -12.35
N ALA A 305 -3.89 -2.96 -12.62
CA ALA A 305 -2.75 -3.02 -13.54
C ALA A 305 -3.19 -2.66 -14.96
N LEU A 306 -4.34 -3.14 -15.42
CA LEU A 306 -4.92 -2.81 -16.72
C LEU A 306 -5.21 -1.31 -16.83
N LEU A 307 -5.91 -0.74 -15.84
CA LEU A 307 -6.25 0.67 -15.83
C LEU A 307 -4.99 1.55 -15.77
N GLY A 308 -4.04 1.21 -14.89
CA GLY A 308 -2.78 1.95 -14.75
C GLY A 308 -1.95 1.96 -16.03
N SER A 309 -1.75 0.77 -16.63
CA SER A 309 -0.95 0.62 -17.85
C SER A 309 -1.64 1.22 -19.07
N TYR A 310 -2.98 1.13 -19.18
CA TYR A 310 -3.75 1.79 -20.24
C TYR A 310 -3.59 3.32 -20.20
N LEU A 311 -3.76 3.89 -19.01
CA LEU A 311 -3.62 5.33 -18.81
C LEU A 311 -2.19 5.82 -19.03
N LEU A 312 -1.19 4.99 -18.70
CA LEU A 312 0.21 5.24 -19.03
C LEU A 312 0.43 5.24 -20.55
N ALA A 313 -0.06 4.22 -21.28
CA ALA A 313 0.10 4.12 -22.72
C ALA A 313 -0.60 5.27 -23.47
N ARG A 314 -1.80 5.69 -23.01
CA ARG A 314 -2.55 6.84 -23.55
C ARG A 314 -1.80 8.18 -23.48
N LYS A 315 -0.72 8.27 -22.68
CA LYS A 315 0.16 9.45 -22.66
C LYS A 315 1.01 9.56 -23.93
N PHE A 316 1.31 8.43 -24.56
CA PHE A 316 2.26 8.30 -25.68
C PHE A 316 1.58 7.97 -27.02
N THR A 317 0.32 7.54 -27.02
CA THR A 317 -0.44 7.29 -28.25
C THR A 317 -1.88 7.78 -28.14
N ASN A 318 -2.39 8.33 -29.24
CA ASN A 318 -3.81 8.67 -29.39
C ASN A 318 -4.66 7.46 -29.82
N LEU A 319 -4.03 6.36 -30.25
CA LEU A 319 -4.70 5.15 -30.70
C LEU A 319 -5.19 4.33 -29.49
N HIS A 320 -6.51 4.36 -29.27
CA HIS A 320 -7.15 3.69 -28.14
C HIS A 320 -6.87 2.17 -28.11
N PHE A 321 -6.86 1.52 -29.27
CA PHE A 321 -6.61 0.08 -29.38
C PHE A 321 -5.16 -0.30 -29.08
N LEU A 322 -4.19 0.51 -29.53
CA LEU A 322 -2.77 0.27 -29.26
C LEU A 322 -2.48 0.36 -27.75
N ALA A 323 -3.01 1.40 -27.09
CA ALA A 323 -2.90 1.54 -25.64
C ALA A 323 -3.56 0.38 -24.89
N LEU A 324 -4.69 -0.12 -25.40
CA LEU A 324 -5.39 -1.27 -24.82
C LEU A 324 -4.59 -2.57 -24.95
N MET A 325 -3.99 -2.84 -26.11
CA MET A 325 -3.16 -4.04 -26.31
C MET A 325 -1.91 -4.02 -25.43
N ALA A 326 -1.26 -2.86 -25.28
CA ALA A 326 -0.14 -2.69 -24.35
C ALA A 326 -0.57 -2.95 -22.90
N ALA A 327 -1.75 -2.47 -22.51
CA ALA A 327 -2.29 -2.71 -21.17
C ALA A 327 -2.61 -4.18 -20.91
N LEU A 328 -3.18 -4.88 -21.89
CA LEU A 328 -3.45 -6.32 -21.81
C LEU A 328 -2.16 -7.14 -21.70
N LEU A 329 -1.12 -6.79 -22.48
CA LEU A 329 0.19 -7.45 -22.39
C LEU A 329 0.83 -7.32 -21.02
N TYR A 330 0.68 -6.15 -20.37
CA TYR A 330 1.18 -5.94 -19.01
C TYR A 330 0.37 -6.72 -17.97
N THR A 331 -0.95 -6.70 -18.12
CA THR A 331 -1.89 -7.31 -17.16
C THR A 331 -1.80 -8.83 -17.18
N PHE A 332 -1.68 -9.42 -18.36
CA PHE A 332 -1.51 -10.86 -18.56
C PHE A 332 -0.03 -11.26 -18.72
N SER A 333 0.91 -10.42 -18.31
CA SER A 333 2.32 -10.81 -18.34
C SER A 333 2.57 -11.96 -17.36
N PRO A 334 3.54 -12.85 -17.66
CA PRO A 334 3.89 -13.91 -16.74
C PRO A 334 4.27 -13.39 -15.35
N THR A 335 4.95 -12.25 -15.27
CA THR A 335 5.29 -11.59 -14.00
C THR A 335 4.07 -11.27 -13.13
N THR A 336 3.02 -10.70 -13.72
CA THR A 336 1.79 -10.34 -13.01
C THR A 336 1.05 -11.58 -12.53
N LEU A 337 0.89 -12.58 -13.41
CA LEU A 337 0.17 -13.81 -13.08
C LEU A 337 0.91 -14.64 -12.02
N SER A 338 2.23 -14.77 -12.12
CA SER A 338 3.03 -15.47 -11.12
C SER A 338 2.94 -14.80 -9.75
N ALA A 339 2.96 -13.47 -9.68
CA ALA A 339 2.86 -12.74 -8.40
C ALA A 339 1.53 -13.02 -7.68
N ILE A 340 0.42 -13.06 -8.43
CA ILE A 340 -0.92 -13.33 -7.88
C ILE A 340 -1.02 -14.80 -7.47
N ASN A 341 -0.62 -15.73 -8.33
CA ASN A 341 -0.75 -17.17 -8.07
C ASN A 341 0.16 -17.64 -6.94
N SER A 342 1.35 -17.08 -6.80
CA SER A 342 2.33 -17.43 -5.77
C SER A 342 2.19 -16.63 -4.47
N GLY A 343 1.33 -15.61 -4.41
CA GLY A 343 1.08 -14.87 -3.15
C GLY A 343 2.13 -13.82 -2.81
N ARG A 344 2.89 -13.34 -3.78
CA ARG A 344 4.00 -12.40 -3.53
C ARG A 344 3.50 -10.96 -3.48
N VAL A 345 3.17 -10.52 -2.27
CA VAL A 345 2.63 -9.17 -1.98
C VAL A 345 3.55 -8.06 -2.48
N GLY A 346 4.87 -8.19 -2.29
CA GLY A 346 5.84 -7.19 -2.74
C GLY A 346 5.80 -6.95 -4.26
N THR A 347 5.84 -8.03 -5.04
CA THR A 347 5.74 -7.96 -6.50
C THR A 347 4.35 -7.49 -6.94
N LEU A 348 3.27 -7.93 -6.28
CA LEU A 348 1.89 -7.54 -6.59
C LEU A 348 1.69 -6.02 -6.46
N VAL A 349 2.16 -5.42 -5.35
CA VAL A 349 2.09 -3.97 -5.12
C VAL A 349 2.91 -3.22 -6.16
N LEU A 350 4.07 -3.73 -6.55
CA LEU A 350 4.86 -3.16 -7.64
C LEU A 350 4.17 -3.24 -9.00
N VAL A 351 3.45 -4.31 -9.30
CA VAL A 351 2.64 -4.40 -10.53
C VAL A 351 1.52 -3.35 -10.51
N VAL A 352 0.88 -3.15 -9.36
CA VAL A 352 -0.16 -2.12 -9.23
C VAL A 352 0.46 -0.72 -9.31
N ILE A 353 1.54 -0.40 -8.62
CA ILE A 353 2.13 0.96 -8.61
C ILE A 353 2.99 1.22 -9.87
N GLY A 354 3.43 0.16 -10.55
CA GLY A 354 4.40 0.19 -11.65
C GLY A 354 4.09 1.22 -12.74
N PRO A 355 2.86 1.28 -13.29
CA PRO A 355 2.53 2.27 -14.31
C PRO A 355 2.71 3.72 -13.83
N TRP A 356 2.37 4.01 -12.58
CA TRP A 356 2.55 5.32 -11.95
C TRP A 356 4.01 5.62 -11.64
N LEU A 357 4.77 4.60 -11.22
CA LEU A 357 6.20 4.68 -11.00
C LEU A 357 6.89 5.07 -12.32
N ILE A 358 6.74 4.25 -13.37
CA ILE A 358 7.35 4.49 -14.68
C ILE A 358 6.96 5.86 -15.23
N ARG A 359 5.67 6.24 -15.16
CA ARG A 359 5.19 7.58 -15.53
C ARG A 359 5.96 8.71 -14.84
N SER A 360 6.24 8.54 -13.55
CA SER A 360 6.91 9.55 -12.72
C SER A 360 8.43 9.56 -12.94
N LEU A 361 9.01 8.40 -13.27
CA LEU A 361 10.42 8.25 -13.65
C LEU A 361 10.73 8.90 -15.01
N PHE A 362 9.74 9.07 -15.90
CA PHE A 362 9.91 9.90 -17.10
C PHE A 362 10.21 11.37 -16.72
N GLY A 363 11.46 11.76 -16.98
CA GLY A 363 12.04 13.06 -16.60
C GLY A 363 13.25 12.96 -15.66
N LEU A 364 13.63 11.75 -15.20
CA LEU A 364 14.88 11.54 -14.44
C LEU A 364 16.15 11.79 -15.26
N GLU A 365 16.05 11.90 -16.58
CA GLU A 365 17.17 12.29 -17.43
C GLU A 365 17.45 13.79 -17.34
N GLN A 366 16.40 14.60 -17.16
CA GLN A 366 16.46 16.06 -17.04
C GLN A 366 16.04 16.49 -15.62
N LEU A 367 16.71 15.92 -14.62
CA LEU A 367 16.44 16.21 -13.21
C LEU A 367 16.55 17.71 -12.88
N GLU A 368 17.40 18.47 -13.60
CA GLU A 368 17.54 19.91 -13.39
C GLU A 368 16.23 20.68 -13.64
N ASN A 369 15.36 20.20 -14.52
CA ASN A 369 14.11 20.85 -14.91
C ASN A 369 12.92 20.49 -14.01
N LEU A 370 13.10 19.54 -13.08
CA LEU A 370 12.03 19.12 -12.18
C LEU A 370 11.84 20.11 -11.02
N SER A 371 10.58 20.42 -10.72
CA SER A 371 10.21 21.14 -9.49
C SER A 371 10.44 20.28 -8.24
N TRP A 372 10.74 20.93 -7.10
CA TRP A 372 10.94 20.24 -5.81
C TRP A 372 9.77 19.35 -5.42
N ARG A 373 8.54 19.80 -5.67
CA ARG A 373 7.34 18.98 -5.46
C ARG A 373 7.38 17.67 -6.24
N LYS A 374 7.70 17.71 -7.55
CA LYS A 374 7.75 16.51 -8.39
C LYS A 374 8.88 15.57 -7.93
N THR A 375 10.01 16.10 -7.48
CA THR A 375 11.10 15.31 -6.89
C THR A 375 10.65 14.55 -5.64
N PHE A 376 9.99 15.22 -4.70
CA PHE A 376 9.49 14.58 -3.49
C PHE A 376 8.34 13.60 -3.76
N TRP A 377 7.53 13.85 -4.80
CA TRP A 377 6.55 12.87 -5.27
C TRP A 377 7.21 11.58 -5.80
N ILE A 378 8.30 11.69 -6.57
CA ILE A 378 9.08 10.52 -7.01
C ILE A 378 9.70 9.80 -5.80
N ALA A 379 10.27 10.55 -4.86
CA ALA A 379 10.83 9.98 -3.63
C ALA A 379 9.77 9.24 -2.79
N LEU A 380 8.54 9.76 -2.73
CA LEU A 380 7.41 9.07 -2.07
C LEU A 380 7.09 7.74 -2.75
N LEU A 381 7.01 7.70 -4.08
CA LEU A 381 6.81 6.44 -4.81
C LEU A 381 7.96 5.45 -4.58
N LEU A 382 9.21 5.91 -4.61
CA LEU A 382 10.37 5.06 -4.33
C LEU A 382 10.45 4.60 -2.87
N THR A 383 9.83 5.31 -1.93
CA THR A 383 9.70 4.86 -0.53
C THR A 383 8.87 3.58 -0.45
N PHE A 384 7.77 3.50 -1.20
CA PHE A 384 6.98 2.27 -1.31
C PHE A 384 7.75 1.16 -2.04
N VAL A 385 8.47 1.49 -3.12
CA VAL A 385 9.33 0.51 -3.83
C VAL A 385 10.37 -0.07 -2.86
N CYS A 386 11.05 0.77 -2.08
CA CYS A 386 12.05 0.35 -1.10
C CYS A 386 11.47 -0.55 -0.01
N ALA A 387 10.25 -0.27 0.48
CA ALA A 387 9.63 -1.09 1.51
C ALA A 387 9.12 -2.45 1.00
N PHE A 388 8.55 -2.49 -0.21
CA PHE A 388 7.96 -3.72 -0.77
C PHE A 388 8.94 -4.57 -1.58
N SER A 389 10.02 -3.99 -2.12
CA SER A 389 11.11 -4.72 -2.76
C SER A 389 12.40 -3.90 -2.71
N PRO A 390 13.21 -4.09 -1.64
CA PRO A 390 14.52 -3.46 -1.53
C PRO A 390 15.42 -3.76 -2.71
N MET A 391 15.33 -4.97 -3.26
CA MET A 391 16.06 -5.40 -4.45
C MET A 391 15.79 -4.47 -5.64
N THR A 392 14.50 -4.23 -5.94
CA THR A 392 14.10 -3.34 -7.04
C THR A 392 14.59 -1.92 -6.81
N PHE A 393 14.46 -1.42 -5.58
CA PHE A 393 14.98 -0.10 -5.20
C PHE A 393 16.50 0.01 -5.38
N MET A 394 17.26 -1.00 -4.95
CA MET A 394 18.72 -0.99 -5.08
C MET A 394 19.18 -1.12 -6.54
N SER A 395 18.45 -1.82 -7.40
CA SER A 395 18.73 -1.82 -8.84
C SER A 395 18.44 -0.45 -9.48
N ILE A 396 17.41 0.26 -9.04
CA ILE A 396 17.18 1.66 -9.44
C ILE A 396 18.34 2.54 -8.95
N LEU A 397 18.80 2.36 -7.71
CA LEU A 397 19.94 3.10 -7.15
C LEU A 397 21.22 2.83 -7.97
N LEU A 398 21.50 1.58 -8.32
CA LEU A 398 22.63 1.21 -9.16
C LEU A 398 22.56 1.90 -10.53
N TRP A 399 21.38 1.92 -11.17
CA TRP A 399 21.15 2.68 -12.40
C TRP A 399 21.42 4.18 -12.22
N GLN A 400 20.97 4.76 -11.10
CA GLN A 400 21.25 6.16 -10.79
C GLN A 400 22.75 6.43 -10.58
N VAL A 401 23.49 5.50 -9.98
CA VAL A 401 24.96 5.63 -9.81
C VAL A 401 25.66 5.61 -11.16
N ILE A 402 25.29 4.68 -12.05
CA ILE A 402 25.84 4.62 -13.43
C ILE A 402 25.62 5.94 -14.17
N LEU A 403 24.42 6.51 -14.07
CA LEU A 403 24.11 7.82 -14.65
C LEU A 403 24.92 8.97 -14.03
N VAL A 404 25.25 8.92 -12.73
CA VAL A 404 26.16 9.92 -12.11
C VAL A 404 27.57 9.81 -12.67
N ILE A 405 28.07 8.59 -12.88
CA ILE A 405 29.39 8.38 -13.49
C ILE A 405 29.43 9.03 -14.88
N PHE A 406 28.38 8.83 -15.70
CA PHE A 406 28.28 9.50 -17.00
C PHE A 406 28.21 11.03 -16.88
N ASP A 407 27.48 11.56 -15.89
CA ASP A 407 27.39 13.00 -15.65
C ASP A 407 28.74 13.62 -15.24
N VAL A 408 29.53 12.90 -14.44
CA VAL A 408 30.88 13.33 -14.02
C VAL A 408 31.86 13.28 -15.20
N VAL A 409 31.78 12.24 -16.04
CA VAL A 409 32.58 12.15 -17.26
C VAL A 409 32.22 13.27 -18.24
N ALA A 410 30.93 13.58 -18.41
CA ALA A 410 30.48 14.69 -19.24
C ALA A 410 30.93 16.06 -18.68
N PHE A 411 30.85 16.26 -17.36
CA PHE A 411 31.32 17.47 -16.70
C PHE A 411 32.83 17.72 -16.90
N ASN A 412 33.64 16.65 -16.86
CA ASN A 412 35.09 16.73 -17.04
C ASN A 412 35.53 16.71 -18.53
N SER A 413 34.60 16.56 -19.48
CA SER A 413 34.92 16.48 -20.91
C SER A 413 35.15 17.88 -21.49
N LYS A 414 36.25 18.04 -22.24
CA LYS A 414 36.57 19.31 -22.95
C LYS A 414 35.67 19.58 -24.16
N ASN A 415 35.05 18.55 -24.74
CA ASN A 415 34.28 18.67 -25.99
C ASN A 415 32.79 18.93 -25.76
N ASN A 416 32.25 18.62 -24.58
CA ASN A 416 30.83 18.81 -24.25
C ASN A 416 30.67 19.01 -22.74
N SER A 417 31.29 20.09 -22.22
CA SER A 417 31.30 20.38 -20.78
C SER A 417 29.90 20.77 -20.31
N MET A 418 29.37 20.01 -19.35
CA MET A 418 28.11 20.35 -18.70
C MET A 418 28.32 21.54 -17.75
N ASP A 419 27.39 22.51 -17.76
CA ASP A 419 27.44 23.65 -16.84
C ASP A 419 27.40 23.20 -15.38
N LYS A 420 28.22 23.82 -14.53
CA LYS A 420 28.28 23.52 -13.09
C LYS A 420 26.92 23.67 -12.40
N SER A 421 26.15 24.70 -12.76
CA SER A 421 24.82 24.94 -12.18
C SER A 421 23.82 23.83 -12.51
N VAL A 422 23.90 23.27 -13.72
CA VAL A 422 23.07 22.15 -14.17
C VAL A 422 23.49 20.87 -13.44
N PHE A 423 24.80 20.61 -13.35
CA PHE A 423 25.36 19.49 -12.61
C PHE A 423 24.93 19.50 -11.12
N ASP A 424 25.06 20.65 -10.45
CA ASP A 424 24.70 20.79 -9.03
C ASP A 424 23.19 20.59 -8.82
N ARG A 425 22.34 21.20 -9.66
CA ARG A 425 20.87 21.02 -9.59
C ARG A 425 20.48 19.56 -9.79
N ARG A 426 21.06 18.91 -10.80
CA ARG A 426 20.80 17.50 -11.14
C ARG A 426 21.21 16.56 -10.02
N ASN A 427 22.39 16.75 -9.44
CA ASN A 427 22.88 15.91 -8.34
C ASN A 427 22.10 16.13 -7.05
N THR A 428 21.76 17.38 -6.71
CA THR A 428 20.94 17.68 -5.52
C THR A 428 19.58 16.98 -5.60
N ARG A 429 18.95 17.03 -6.78
CA ARG A 429 17.68 16.33 -7.06
C ARG A 429 17.82 14.81 -6.94
N ARG A 430 18.89 14.26 -7.49
CA ARG A 430 19.17 12.82 -7.47
C ARG A 430 19.36 12.32 -6.04
N ILE A 431 20.15 13.04 -5.24
CA ILE A 431 20.35 12.79 -3.80
C ILE A 431 19.01 12.78 -3.07
N ALA A 432 18.13 13.75 -3.33
CA ALA A 432 16.81 13.78 -2.71
C ALA A 432 15.95 12.56 -3.09
N VAL A 433 16.02 12.09 -4.34
CA VAL A 433 15.25 10.92 -4.81
C VAL A 433 15.80 9.60 -4.25
N THR A 434 17.12 9.48 -4.04
CA THR A 434 17.74 8.22 -3.57
C THR A 434 17.84 8.13 -2.05
N ILE A 435 18.16 9.22 -1.34
CA ILE A 435 18.37 9.19 0.11
C ILE A 435 17.05 9.24 0.88
N THR A 436 16.07 10.03 0.41
CA THR A 436 14.79 10.19 1.14
C THR A 436 14.07 8.86 1.39
N PRO A 437 13.93 7.92 0.42
CA PRO A 437 13.36 6.60 0.67
C PRO A 437 14.09 5.79 1.76
N LEU A 438 15.41 5.93 1.87
CA LEU A 438 16.20 5.26 2.89
C LEU A 438 15.96 5.87 4.27
N ILE A 439 15.90 7.21 4.36
CA ILE A 439 15.61 7.91 5.62
C ILE A 439 14.20 7.55 6.14
N VAL A 440 13.21 7.54 5.24
CA VAL A 440 11.82 7.27 5.63
C VAL A 440 11.60 5.82 6.04
N ASN A 441 12.35 4.87 5.49
CA ASN A 441 12.28 3.46 5.88
C ASN A 441 13.28 3.08 7.01
N ALA A 442 13.96 4.06 7.62
CA ALA A 442 14.84 3.81 8.77
C ALA A 442 14.01 3.53 10.04
N PRO A 443 14.42 2.58 10.91
CA PRO A 443 15.74 1.96 10.98
C PRO A 443 15.92 0.71 10.13
N TRP A 444 14.85 0.18 9.53
CA TRP A 444 14.93 -1.07 8.76
C TRP A 444 15.89 -0.95 7.56
N SER A 445 15.89 0.20 6.87
CA SER A 445 16.85 0.48 5.79
C SER A 445 18.32 0.50 6.25
N ILE A 446 18.60 0.80 7.53
CA ILE A 446 19.95 0.81 8.11
C ILE A 446 20.45 -0.62 8.29
N GLU A 447 19.55 -1.58 8.52
CA GLU A 447 19.91 -3.00 8.65
C GLU A 447 20.52 -3.55 7.35
N PHE A 448 20.30 -2.91 6.20
CA PHE A 448 20.94 -3.30 4.93
C PHE A 448 22.46 -3.15 4.96
N ILE A 449 23.00 -2.25 5.78
CA ILE A 449 24.45 -2.07 5.94
C ILE A 449 25.03 -3.22 6.77
N LEU A 450 24.30 -3.65 7.81
CA LEU A 450 24.72 -4.71 8.72
C LEU A 450 24.50 -6.11 8.11
N HIS A 451 23.41 -6.28 7.37
CA HIS A 451 22.99 -7.53 6.75
C HIS A 451 22.57 -7.32 5.28
N PRO A 452 23.53 -7.17 4.35
CA PRO A 452 23.25 -6.89 2.94
C PRO A 452 22.39 -7.96 2.25
N SER A 453 22.43 -9.21 2.72
CA SER A 453 21.59 -10.29 2.17
C SER A 453 20.09 -10.01 2.28
N ARG A 454 19.64 -9.20 3.26
CA ARG A 454 18.24 -8.81 3.43
C ARG A 454 17.70 -7.96 2.28
N ILE A 455 18.57 -7.27 1.55
CA ILE A 455 18.19 -6.47 0.37
C ILE A 455 17.56 -7.36 -0.72
N LEU A 456 17.99 -8.62 -0.80
CA LEU A 456 17.60 -9.52 -1.88
C LEU A 456 16.23 -10.18 -1.62
N LEU A 457 15.72 -10.12 -0.39
CA LEU A 457 14.53 -10.86 0.01
C LEU A 457 13.26 -10.02 -0.24
N ASP A 458 12.29 -10.61 -0.93
CA ASP A 458 10.95 -10.04 -1.11
C ASP A 458 10.05 -10.41 0.11
N PRO A 459 9.04 -9.59 0.44
CA PRO A 459 8.12 -9.81 1.56
C PRO A 459 7.45 -11.19 1.56
N GLY A 460 7.39 -11.81 2.73
CA GLY A 460 6.70 -13.09 2.94
C GLY A 460 7.63 -14.30 2.98
N LEU A 461 7.07 -15.50 2.84
CA LEU A 461 7.85 -16.74 2.89
C LEU A 461 8.79 -16.85 1.69
N SER A 462 10.01 -17.30 1.93
CA SER A 462 10.98 -17.58 0.87
C SER A 462 10.51 -18.77 0.05
N LEU A 463 10.27 -18.55 -1.23
CA LEU A 463 10.05 -19.60 -2.23
C LEU A 463 11.05 -19.42 -3.37
N ALA A 464 11.50 -20.54 -3.93
CA ALA A 464 12.38 -20.56 -5.08
C ALA A 464 11.79 -19.82 -6.30
N GLY A 465 12.63 -19.01 -6.95
CA GLY A 465 12.40 -18.45 -8.27
C GLY A 465 12.61 -19.46 -9.39
N GLY A 466 12.56 -18.98 -10.64
CA GLY A 466 12.80 -19.77 -11.84
C GLY A 466 14.24 -19.75 -12.34
N GLU A 467 14.50 -20.62 -13.32
CA GLU A 467 15.78 -20.68 -14.04
C GLU A 467 16.02 -19.45 -14.91
N VAL A 468 17.30 -19.15 -15.17
CA VAL A 468 17.73 -17.98 -15.95
C VAL A 468 17.06 -17.87 -17.32
N LEU A 469 16.82 -18.99 -18.02
CA LEU A 469 16.15 -18.98 -19.32
C LEU A 469 14.71 -18.44 -19.22
N SER A 470 13.98 -18.81 -18.17
CA SER A 470 12.63 -18.28 -17.92
C SER A 470 12.65 -16.78 -17.67
N LEU A 471 13.66 -16.30 -16.91
CA LEU A 471 13.83 -14.89 -16.57
C LEU A 471 14.09 -14.03 -17.81
N LEU A 472 14.94 -14.52 -18.73
CA LEU A 472 15.21 -13.85 -20.01
C LEU A 472 13.96 -13.72 -20.87
N LEU A 473 13.06 -14.70 -20.83
CA LEU A 473 11.77 -14.69 -21.53
C LEU A 473 10.69 -13.88 -20.80
N GLY A 474 11.05 -13.10 -19.77
CA GLY A 474 10.12 -12.26 -19.01
C GLY A 474 9.20 -13.05 -18.07
N ASN A 475 9.57 -14.28 -17.71
CA ASN A 475 8.85 -15.12 -16.77
C ASN A 475 9.70 -15.33 -15.49
N PRO A 476 9.24 -14.90 -14.30
CA PRO A 476 10.02 -15.07 -13.07
C PRO A 476 10.19 -16.55 -12.65
N GLY A 477 9.40 -17.46 -13.25
CA GLY A 477 9.37 -18.89 -12.95
C GLY A 477 9.03 -19.20 -11.49
N GLY A 478 9.36 -20.41 -11.03
CA GLY A 478 9.01 -20.87 -9.67
C GLY A 478 7.55 -21.32 -9.53
N VAL A 479 7.16 -21.63 -8.30
CA VAL A 479 5.84 -22.21 -7.98
C VAL A 479 4.72 -21.22 -8.31
N GLY A 480 3.75 -21.65 -9.11
CA GLY A 480 2.61 -20.81 -9.51
C GLY A 480 2.88 -19.89 -10.71
N ALA A 481 4.01 -20.03 -11.39
CA ALA A 481 4.31 -19.30 -12.62
C ALA A 481 3.76 -19.98 -13.89
N PRO A 482 3.48 -19.23 -14.97
CA PRO A 482 3.12 -19.83 -16.24
C PRO A 482 4.24 -20.73 -16.80
N PRO A 483 3.91 -21.77 -17.58
CA PRO A 483 4.90 -22.59 -18.26
C PRO A 483 5.81 -21.78 -19.19
N ILE A 484 7.04 -22.25 -19.39
CA ILE A 484 8.06 -21.55 -20.19
C ILE A 484 7.69 -21.37 -21.67
N TRP A 485 6.79 -22.21 -22.20
CA TRP A 485 6.29 -22.10 -23.59
C TRP A 485 5.39 -20.89 -23.81
N ILE A 486 4.89 -20.25 -22.74
CA ILE A 486 4.19 -18.96 -22.81
C ILE A 486 5.26 -17.86 -22.88
N ILE A 487 5.77 -17.64 -24.09
CA ILE A 487 6.84 -16.67 -24.35
C ILE A 487 6.30 -15.25 -24.20
N SER A 488 6.98 -14.42 -23.40
CA SER A 488 6.69 -12.99 -23.35
C SER A 488 7.40 -12.25 -24.49
N PRO A 489 6.74 -11.30 -25.19
CA PRO A 489 7.38 -10.52 -26.25
C PRO A 489 8.39 -9.48 -25.72
N ILE A 490 8.54 -9.34 -24.40
CA ILE A 490 9.27 -8.24 -23.76
C ILE A 490 10.74 -8.17 -24.17
N LEU A 491 11.46 -9.30 -24.12
CA LEU A 491 12.88 -9.33 -24.51
C LEU A 491 13.04 -8.94 -25.97
N LEU A 492 12.20 -9.49 -26.85
CA LEU A 492 12.21 -9.20 -28.27
C LEU A 492 11.95 -7.71 -28.52
N ILE A 493 10.93 -7.13 -27.88
CA ILE A 493 10.63 -5.70 -27.96
C ILE A 493 11.80 -4.86 -27.46
N ALA A 494 12.43 -5.22 -26.34
CA ALA A 494 13.55 -4.49 -25.76
C ALA A 494 14.78 -4.48 -26.67
N VAL A 495 15.10 -5.62 -27.30
CA VAL A 495 16.19 -5.73 -28.28
C VAL A 495 15.92 -4.86 -29.52
N ILE A 496 14.70 -4.91 -30.06
CA ILE A 496 14.31 -4.08 -31.21
C ILE A 496 14.38 -2.59 -30.86
N ALA A 497 13.96 -2.22 -29.65
CA ALA A 497 13.91 -0.83 -29.20
C ALA A 497 15.28 -0.15 -29.20
N ILE A 498 16.38 -0.88 -28.92
CA ILE A 498 17.75 -0.36 -28.96
C ILE A 498 18.14 0.16 -30.35
N PHE A 499 17.68 -0.51 -31.41
CA PHE A 499 18.03 -0.15 -32.79
C PHE A 499 17.21 1.02 -33.33
N VAL A 500 16.29 1.57 -32.54
CA VAL A 500 15.41 2.68 -32.93
C VAL A 500 15.75 3.90 -32.08
N SER A 501 16.28 4.96 -32.72
CA SER A 501 16.82 6.14 -32.03
C SER A 501 15.86 6.79 -31.03
N LYS A 502 14.56 6.84 -31.34
CA LYS A 502 13.53 7.41 -30.44
C LYS A 502 13.26 6.57 -29.19
N THR A 503 13.52 5.27 -29.23
CA THR A 503 13.19 4.32 -28.15
C THR A 503 14.42 3.61 -27.55
N ALA A 504 15.62 3.90 -28.05
CA ALA A 504 16.85 3.21 -27.67
C ALA A 504 17.08 3.19 -26.17
N ARG A 505 16.88 4.34 -25.51
CA ARG A 505 16.99 4.50 -24.06
C ARG A 505 16.03 3.61 -23.26
N LEU A 506 14.80 3.42 -23.75
CA LEU A 506 13.83 2.52 -23.11
C LEU A 506 14.26 1.06 -23.26
N GLY A 507 14.85 0.71 -24.40
CA GLY A 507 15.48 -0.60 -24.64
C GLY A 507 16.68 -0.85 -23.73
N GLU A 508 17.57 0.15 -23.56
CA GLU A 508 18.71 0.09 -22.62
C GLU A 508 18.26 -0.20 -21.19
N VAL A 509 17.27 0.56 -20.69
CA VAL A 509 16.72 0.37 -19.35
C VAL A 509 16.09 -1.02 -19.23
N ALA A 510 15.28 -1.44 -20.21
CA ALA A 510 14.67 -2.76 -20.19
C ALA A 510 15.72 -3.89 -20.13
N LEU A 511 16.74 -3.83 -20.98
CA LEU A 511 17.79 -4.85 -21.03
C LEU A 511 18.69 -4.83 -19.80
N PHE A 512 18.98 -3.66 -19.22
CA PHE A 512 19.70 -3.55 -17.95
C PHE A 512 18.96 -4.29 -16.83
N PHE A 513 17.65 -4.04 -16.66
CA PHE A 513 16.86 -4.71 -15.62
C PHE A 513 16.66 -6.21 -15.89
N ILE A 514 16.50 -6.63 -17.15
CA ILE A 514 16.47 -8.07 -17.51
C ILE A 514 17.81 -8.73 -17.18
N ALA A 515 18.94 -8.09 -17.50
CA ALA A 515 20.27 -8.63 -17.22
C ALA A 515 20.53 -8.74 -15.71
N ILE A 516 20.14 -7.73 -14.93
CA ILE A 516 20.24 -7.78 -13.46
C ILE A 516 19.33 -8.86 -12.88
N ALA A 517 18.09 -8.98 -13.38
CA ALA A 517 17.18 -10.03 -12.95
C ALA A 517 17.76 -11.43 -13.24
N ALA A 518 18.32 -11.65 -14.43
CA ALA A 518 19.00 -12.90 -14.79
C ALA A 518 20.23 -13.18 -13.90
N LEU A 519 21.06 -12.16 -13.65
CA LEU A 519 22.25 -12.27 -12.80
C LEU A 519 21.88 -12.65 -11.37
N LEU A 520 20.91 -11.95 -10.78
CA LEU A 520 20.52 -12.15 -9.39
C LEU A 520 19.67 -13.42 -9.23
N GLY A 521 18.80 -13.75 -10.19
CA GLY A 521 18.01 -14.98 -10.20
C GLY A 521 18.84 -16.26 -10.36
N SER A 522 20.06 -16.16 -10.93
CA SER A 522 21.01 -17.28 -10.96
C SER A 522 21.59 -17.62 -9.58
N ARG A 523 21.45 -16.74 -8.59
CA ARG A 523 22.01 -16.91 -7.25
C ARG A 523 20.99 -17.52 -6.30
N GLN A 524 21.51 -18.23 -5.30
CA GLN A 524 20.71 -18.81 -4.23
C GLN A 524 20.93 -18.04 -2.94
N VAL A 525 19.84 -17.73 -2.23
CA VAL A 525 19.86 -16.98 -0.98
C VAL A 525 18.95 -17.68 0.02
N SER A 526 19.37 -17.76 1.28
CA SER A 526 18.55 -18.19 2.40
C SER A 526 18.04 -16.97 3.17
N GLY A 527 16.81 -17.03 3.68
CA GLY A 527 16.15 -15.89 4.29
C GLY A 527 14.75 -16.18 4.78
N HIS A 528 14.19 -15.25 5.56
CA HIS A 528 12.81 -15.28 6.06
C HIS A 528 12.40 -16.61 6.73
N GLY A 529 13.31 -17.15 7.55
CA GLY A 529 13.10 -18.39 8.29
C GLY A 529 13.49 -19.68 7.55
N SER A 530 13.87 -19.61 6.27
CA SER A 530 14.50 -20.73 5.57
C SER A 530 16.01 -20.71 5.76
N PHE A 531 16.54 -21.85 6.20
CA PHE A 531 17.99 -22.08 6.37
C PHE A 531 18.64 -22.71 5.15
N THR A 532 17.83 -23.15 4.18
CA THR A 532 18.31 -23.73 2.93
C THR A 532 18.35 -22.65 1.84
N PRO A 533 19.49 -22.44 1.17
CA PRO A 533 19.56 -21.52 0.03
C PRO A 533 18.62 -21.97 -1.09
N GLU A 534 17.74 -21.07 -1.54
CA GLU A 534 16.84 -21.29 -2.68
C GLU A 534 17.10 -20.26 -3.78
N GLN A 535 16.74 -20.57 -5.03
CA GLN A 535 16.89 -19.64 -6.15
C GLN A 535 16.14 -18.34 -5.87
N LEU A 536 16.80 -17.20 -6.13
CA LEU A 536 16.25 -15.90 -5.79
C LEU A 536 15.06 -15.54 -6.67
N TRP A 537 13.99 -15.05 -6.04
CA TRP A 537 12.86 -14.48 -6.77
C TRP A 537 13.18 -13.08 -7.29
N VAL A 538 13.01 -12.86 -8.59
CA VAL A 538 13.30 -11.57 -9.26
C VAL A 538 12.09 -10.98 -9.99
N GLY A 539 10.88 -11.44 -9.69
CA GLY A 539 9.67 -10.98 -10.36
C GLY A 539 9.37 -9.49 -10.15
N SER A 540 9.74 -8.95 -8.98
CA SER A 540 9.66 -7.52 -8.67
C SER A 540 10.53 -6.66 -9.59
N LEU A 541 11.73 -7.14 -9.95
CA LEU A 541 12.62 -6.49 -10.91
C LEU A 541 12.05 -6.48 -12.32
N LEU A 542 11.37 -7.55 -12.72
CA LEU A 542 10.84 -7.69 -14.08
C LEU A 542 9.67 -6.73 -14.37
N VAL A 543 9.07 -6.08 -13.36
CA VAL A 543 7.99 -5.09 -13.55
C VAL A 543 8.45 -3.84 -14.33
N ILE A 544 9.68 -3.39 -14.11
CA ILE A 544 10.24 -2.22 -14.80
C ILE A 544 10.47 -2.51 -16.30
N PRO A 545 11.20 -3.58 -16.69
CA PRO A 545 11.44 -3.88 -18.09
C PRO A 545 10.17 -4.27 -18.86
N THR A 546 9.17 -4.88 -18.20
CA THR A 546 7.87 -5.13 -18.87
C THR A 546 7.23 -3.81 -19.31
N LEU A 547 7.15 -2.82 -18.44
CA LEU A 547 6.53 -1.52 -18.74
C LEU A 547 7.35 -0.68 -19.72
N THR A 548 8.67 -0.60 -19.55
CA THR A 548 9.52 0.20 -20.45
C THR A 548 9.57 -0.38 -21.86
N ALA A 549 9.63 -1.71 -21.99
CA ALA A 549 9.53 -2.37 -23.30
C ALA A 549 8.17 -2.12 -23.96
N LEU A 550 7.06 -2.27 -23.23
CA LEU A 550 5.72 -2.01 -23.79
C LEU A 550 5.55 -0.55 -24.22
N LEU A 551 6.12 0.40 -23.48
CA LEU A 551 6.14 1.81 -23.90
C LEU A 551 6.97 2.03 -25.15
N ALA A 552 8.14 1.39 -25.26
CA ALA A 552 8.94 1.43 -26.49
C ALA A 552 8.15 0.88 -27.68
N ALA A 553 7.42 -0.23 -27.51
CA ALA A 553 6.54 -0.77 -28.54
C ALA A 553 5.44 0.22 -28.94
N VAL A 554 4.76 0.86 -27.97
CA VAL A 554 3.72 1.86 -28.25
C VAL A 554 4.29 3.03 -29.06
N ILE A 555 5.42 3.61 -28.64
CA ILE A 555 6.04 4.75 -29.33
C ILE A 555 6.51 4.36 -30.74
N MET A 556 7.09 3.17 -30.88
CA MET A 556 7.57 2.66 -32.16
C MET A 556 6.42 2.44 -33.14
N ILE A 557 5.33 1.79 -32.70
CA ILE A 557 4.17 1.54 -33.54
C ILE A 557 3.50 2.86 -33.92
N ASP A 558 3.26 3.76 -32.96
CA ASP A 558 2.63 5.05 -33.22
C ASP A 558 3.43 5.91 -34.22
N SER A 559 4.77 5.90 -34.10
CA SER A 559 5.66 6.70 -34.96
C SER A 559 5.91 6.11 -36.35
N TYR A 560 6.03 4.77 -36.47
CA TYR A 560 6.54 4.14 -37.69
C TYR A 560 5.48 3.33 -38.46
N LEU A 561 4.35 2.96 -37.85
CA LEU A 561 3.28 2.22 -38.53
C LEU A 561 2.73 2.95 -39.75
N PRO A 562 2.45 4.28 -39.72
CA PRO A 562 1.94 4.99 -40.89
C PRO A 562 2.90 4.94 -42.09
N SER A 563 4.21 5.04 -41.84
CA SER A 563 5.24 4.97 -42.87
C SER A 563 5.44 3.54 -43.39
N LEU A 564 5.31 2.53 -42.53
CA LEU A 564 5.45 1.12 -42.91
C LEU A 564 4.34 0.71 -43.88
N ILE A 565 3.09 1.11 -43.61
CA ILE A 565 1.92 0.79 -44.46
C ILE A 565 2.11 1.27 -45.91
N GLN A 566 2.84 2.36 -46.12
CA GLN A 566 3.10 2.94 -47.44
C GLN A 566 4.34 2.37 -48.14
N SER A 567 5.14 1.55 -47.43
CA SER A 567 6.40 1.01 -47.94
C SER A 567 6.24 -0.42 -48.46
N HIS A 568 7.12 -0.84 -49.36
CA HIS A 568 7.16 -2.24 -49.81
C HIS A 568 7.47 -3.19 -48.64
N ILE A 569 6.97 -4.42 -48.74
CA ILE A 569 7.24 -5.49 -47.76
C ILE A 569 8.74 -5.68 -47.61
N ASN A 570 9.24 -5.49 -46.39
CA ASN A 570 10.64 -5.61 -46.02
C ASN A 570 10.76 -6.33 -44.67
N PHE A 571 11.99 -6.55 -44.20
CA PHE A 571 12.24 -7.23 -42.92
C PHE A 571 11.54 -6.60 -41.71
N ARG A 572 11.26 -5.27 -41.76
CA ARG A 572 10.56 -4.56 -40.67
C ARG A 572 9.10 -4.98 -40.56
N HIS A 573 8.45 -5.31 -41.69
CA HIS A 573 7.09 -5.86 -41.69
C HIS A 573 7.06 -7.26 -41.07
N ILE A 574 8.04 -8.10 -41.41
CA ILE A 574 8.18 -9.45 -40.84
C ILE A 574 8.39 -9.36 -39.32
N LEU A 575 9.27 -8.45 -38.88
CA LEU A 575 9.56 -8.23 -37.47
C LEU A 575 8.32 -7.72 -36.69
N LEU A 576 7.60 -6.76 -37.27
CA LEU A 576 6.34 -6.24 -36.69
C LEU A 576 5.26 -7.33 -36.63
N GLY A 577 5.10 -8.11 -37.70
CA GLY A 577 4.15 -9.23 -37.75
C GLY A 577 4.48 -10.31 -36.73
N PHE A 578 5.75 -10.68 -36.61
CA PHE A 578 6.23 -11.68 -35.65
C PHE A 578 6.06 -11.22 -34.19
N THR A 579 6.42 -9.97 -33.88
CA THR A 579 6.21 -9.39 -32.54
C THR A 579 4.73 -9.29 -32.19
N ALA A 580 3.87 -8.91 -33.14
CA ALA A 580 2.42 -8.87 -32.95
C ALA A 580 1.83 -10.28 -32.72
N LEU A 581 2.29 -11.29 -33.48
CA LEU A 581 1.87 -12.67 -33.34
C LEU A 581 2.24 -13.24 -31.97
N ILE A 582 3.50 -13.07 -31.53
CA ILE A 582 3.94 -13.49 -30.19
C ILE A 582 3.13 -12.77 -29.13
N SER A 583 2.89 -11.47 -29.28
CA SER A 583 2.10 -10.70 -28.32
C SER A 583 0.67 -11.21 -28.18
N ALA A 584 0.00 -11.49 -29.31
CA ALA A 584 -1.36 -12.04 -29.31
C ALA A 584 -1.42 -13.44 -28.70
N LEU A 585 -0.48 -14.33 -29.08
CA LEU A 585 -0.36 -15.67 -28.50
C LEU A 585 -0.06 -15.61 -27.00
N SER A 586 0.80 -14.69 -26.57
CA SER A 586 1.16 -14.50 -25.16
C SER A 586 -0.04 -14.09 -24.31
N ILE A 587 -0.86 -13.13 -24.77
CA ILE A 587 -2.08 -12.71 -24.07
C ILE A 587 -3.07 -13.88 -23.98
N LEU A 588 -3.37 -14.54 -25.11
CA LEU A 588 -4.36 -15.62 -25.17
C LEU A 588 -3.93 -16.83 -24.34
N ALA A 589 -2.67 -17.25 -24.45
CA ALA A 589 -2.12 -18.37 -23.68
C ALA A 589 -2.07 -18.05 -22.18
N SER A 590 -1.66 -16.85 -21.79
CA SER A 590 -1.60 -16.42 -20.39
C SER A 590 -2.99 -16.34 -19.76
N ALA A 591 -3.97 -15.77 -20.47
CA ALA A 591 -5.36 -15.68 -20.01
C ALA A 591 -6.02 -17.05 -19.85
N THR A 592 -5.83 -17.95 -20.83
CA THR A 592 -6.38 -19.31 -20.78
C THR A 592 -5.71 -20.14 -19.68
N TRP A 593 -4.39 -20.08 -19.55
CA TRP A 593 -3.65 -20.75 -18.48
C TRP A 593 -4.07 -20.26 -17.10
N TRP A 594 -4.27 -18.96 -16.92
CA TRP A 594 -4.68 -18.39 -15.63
C TRP A 594 -6.06 -18.89 -15.19
N LEU A 595 -7.03 -18.94 -16.11
CA LEU A 595 -8.37 -19.47 -15.83
C LEU A 595 -8.32 -20.97 -15.47
N GLY A 596 -7.46 -21.74 -16.15
CA GLY A 596 -7.26 -23.18 -15.90
C GLY A 596 -6.52 -23.50 -14.60
N SER A 597 -5.53 -22.69 -14.22
CA SER A 597 -4.67 -22.92 -13.04
C SER A 597 -5.31 -22.51 -11.70
N ALA A 598 -6.50 -21.93 -11.72
CA ALA A 598 -7.19 -21.42 -10.51
C ALA A 598 -7.46 -22.47 -9.41
N ASN A 599 -7.52 -23.77 -9.73
CA ASN A 599 -7.66 -24.84 -8.73
C ASN A 599 -6.33 -25.32 -8.17
N SER A 600 -5.25 -25.24 -8.95
CA SER A 600 -3.91 -25.69 -8.58
C SER A 600 -3.02 -24.54 -8.08
N ALA A 601 -3.53 -23.32 -8.05
CA ALA A 601 -2.77 -22.17 -7.62
C ALA A 601 -2.37 -22.30 -6.14
N PRO A 602 -1.12 -21.95 -5.78
CA PRO A 602 -0.62 -22.00 -4.41
C PRO A 602 -1.43 -21.17 -3.41
N VAL A 603 -1.87 -19.97 -3.81
CA VAL A 603 -2.73 -19.12 -2.96
C VAL A 603 -4.18 -19.52 -3.11
N GLN A 604 -4.79 -19.89 -1.98
CA GLN A 604 -6.20 -20.29 -1.89
C GLN A 604 -6.86 -19.66 -0.65
N ALA A 605 -8.17 -19.78 -0.56
CA ALA A 605 -8.92 -19.46 0.64
C ALA A 605 -8.45 -20.36 1.79
N ASN A 606 -8.25 -19.76 2.96
CA ASN A 606 -7.82 -20.43 4.17
C ASN A 606 -8.91 -21.41 4.62
N SER A 607 -8.65 -22.71 4.43
CA SER A 607 -9.56 -23.79 4.78
C SER A 607 -8.95 -24.79 5.77
N LYS A 608 -7.62 -24.77 5.94
CA LYS A 608 -6.86 -25.67 6.82
C LYS A 608 -5.74 -24.89 7.51
N SER A 609 -5.66 -25.04 8.83
CA SER A 609 -4.53 -24.54 9.63
C SER A 609 -3.23 -25.25 9.20
N ALA A 610 -2.12 -24.52 9.18
CA ALA A 610 -0.82 -25.12 8.86
C ALA A 610 -0.32 -26.01 10.01
N LEU A 611 -0.70 -25.67 11.24
CA LEU A 611 -0.39 -26.46 12.44
C LEU A 611 -1.60 -27.29 12.90
N PRO A 612 -1.37 -28.58 13.26
CA PRO A 612 -2.36 -29.40 13.96
C PRO A 612 -2.96 -28.70 15.19
N ALA A 613 -4.27 -28.85 15.40
CA ALA A 613 -5.00 -28.15 16.46
C ALA A 613 -4.49 -28.49 17.88
N PHE A 614 -3.96 -29.70 18.10
CA PHE A 614 -3.43 -30.09 19.41
C PHE A 614 -2.09 -29.40 19.73
N LEU A 615 -1.29 -29.06 18.71
CA LEU A 615 -0.01 -28.36 18.90
C LEU A 615 -0.26 -26.89 19.27
N SER A 616 -1.19 -26.22 18.60
CA SER A 616 -1.58 -24.85 18.94
C SER A 616 -2.25 -24.77 20.32
N ALA A 617 -3.09 -25.76 20.68
CA ALA A 617 -3.69 -25.84 22.02
C ALA A 617 -2.64 -25.94 23.13
N SER A 618 -1.56 -26.71 22.91
CA SER A 618 -0.48 -26.85 23.90
C SER A 618 0.29 -25.55 24.14
N ALA A 619 0.43 -24.73 23.08
CA ALA A 619 1.07 -23.42 23.14
C ALA A 619 0.15 -22.33 23.72
N GLN A 620 -1.15 -22.59 23.89
CA GLN A 620 -2.11 -21.71 24.56
C GLN A 620 -2.26 -21.99 26.07
N THR A 621 -1.55 -23.01 26.60
CA THR A 621 -1.48 -23.26 28.05
C THR A 621 -0.71 -22.15 28.78
N GLU A 622 -0.82 -22.06 30.10
CA GLU A 622 -0.06 -21.07 30.91
C GLU A 622 1.46 -21.13 30.65
N GLY A 623 1.99 -22.33 30.35
CA GLY A 623 3.39 -22.54 30.04
C GLY A 623 3.82 -22.19 28.62
N ARG A 624 2.89 -21.94 27.68
CA ARG A 624 3.15 -21.49 26.31
C ARG A 624 4.34 -22.21 25.62
N TYR A 625 4.31 -23.53 25.68
CA TYR A 625 5.40 -24.35 25.18
C TYR A 625 5.54 -24.26 23.65
N LYS A 626 6.78 -24.40 23.17
CA LYS A 626 7.11 -24.40 21.74
C LYS A 626 7.09 -25.82 21.18
N THR A 627 6.82 -25.92 19.89
CA THR A 627 6.89 -27.18 19.16
C THR A 627 7.90 -27.08 18.02
N LEU A 628 8.84 -28.02 17.93
CA LEU A 628 9.72 -28.15 16.77
C LEU A 628 9.02 -29.02 15.73
N VAL A 629 8.68 -28.44 14.59
CA VAL A 629 8.09 -29.14 13.45
C VAL A 629 9.19 -29.52 12.47
N LEU A 630 9.27 -30.80 12.12
CA LEU A 630 10.16 -31.37 11.12
C LEU A 630 9.33 -31.85 9.93
N ARG A 631 9.82 -31.65 8.71
CA ARG A 631 9.26 -32.23 7.49
C ARG A 631 10.39 -32.74 6.61
N ALA A 632 10.32 -34.01 6.23
CA ALA A 632 11.25 -34.60 5.28
C ALA A 632 10.75 -34.37 3.84
N GLU A 633 11.62 -33.84 2.97
CA GLU A 633 11.32 -33.59 1.55
C GLU A 633 12.56 -33.90 0.71
N SER A 634 12.49 -34.91 -0.16
CA SER A 634 13.53 -35.29 -1.14
C SER A 634 14.97 -35.27 -0.57
N ALA A 635 15.20 -36.03 0.51
CA ALA A 635 16.48 -36.14 1.24
C ALA A 635 16.95 -34.87 1.99
N LYS A 636 16.08 -33.88 2.18
CA LYS A 636 16.31 -32.74 3.07
C LYS A 636 15.27 -32.71 4.18
N VAL A 637 15.70 -32.39 5.40
CA VAL A 637 14.78 -32.16 6.53
C VAL A 637 14.63 -30.65 6.72
N LYS A 638 13.43 -30.14 6.48
CA LYS A 638 13.05 -28.75 6.81
C LYS A 638 12.54 -28.73 8.25
N TYR A 639 12.88 -27.68 8.99
CA TYR A 639 12.43 -27.53 10.36
C TYR A 639 11.95 -26.10 10.66
N PHE A 640 10.99 -25.99 11.56
CA PHE A 640 10.43 -24.72 12.01
C PHE A 640 9.98 -24.83 13.47
N ILE A 641 10.16 -23.78 14.27
CA ILE A 641 9.67 -23.75 15.66
C ILE A 641 8.32 -23.03 15.68
N ALA A 642 7.27 -23.80 15.90
CA ALA A 642 5.89 -23.37 16.02
C ALA A 642 5.57 -22.87 17.44
N ARG A 643 4.70 -21.87 17.52
CA ARG A 643 4.16 -21.28 18.75
C ARG A 643 2.63 -21.48 18.82
N ASP A 644 1.91 -20.48 19.31
CA ASP A 644 0.48 -20.49 19.62
C ASP A 644 -0.45 -20.36 18.41
N LYS A 645 0.05 -19.82 17.30
CA LYS A 645 -0.72 -19.52 16.09
C LYS A 645 0.08 -19.83 14.83
N ASP A 646 -0.63 -19.95 13.70
CA ASP A 646 -0.01 -19.99 12.37
C ASP A 646 0.81 -18.72 12.11
N LEU A 647 1.82 -18.85 11.24
CA LEU A 647 2.67 -17.73 10.87
C LEU A 647 1.84 -16.62 10.23
N GLN A 648 1.95 -15.42 10.80
CA GLN A 648 1.20 -14.25 10.31
C GLN A 648 1.99 -13.45 9.29
N LEU A 649 1.26 -12.64 8.52
CA LEU A 649 1.82 -11.70 7.55
C LEU A 649 2.82 -10.74 8.24
N GLY A 650 4.02 -10.63 7.66
CA GLY A 650 5.13 -9.86 8.22
C GLY A 650 6.04 -10.65 9.18
N GLN A 651 5.56 -11.75 9.77
CA GLN A 651 6.34 -12.51 10.75
C GLN A 651 7.52 -13.23 10.13
N ALA A 652 7.38 -13.69 8.88
CA ALA A 652 8.46 -14.32 8.10
C ALA A 652 9.71 -13.41 8.00
N ASP A 653 9.50 -12.11 7.82
CA ASP A 653 10.58 -11.14 7.56
C ASP A 653 11.39 -10.82 8.83
N VAL A 654 10.78 -10.95 10.00
CA VAL A 654 11.44 -10.74 11.30
C VAL A 654 12.04 -12.03 11.87
N ILE A 655 11.83 -13.18 11.23
CA ILE A 655 12.46 -14.44 11.65
C ILE A 655 13.96 -14.29 11.45
N THR A 656 14.69 -14.33 12.58
CA THR A 656 16.13 -14.51 12.56
C THR A 656 16.47 -15.97 12.73
N GLY A 657 17.70 -16.33 12.33
CA GLY A 657 18.16 -17.68 12.54
C GLY A 657 18.09 -18.12 14.00
N LEU A 658 17.88 -19.42 14.20
CA LEU A 658 17.86 -20.04 15.53
C LEU A 658 19.21 -19.82 16.24
N ALA A 659 19.22 -19.96 17.56
CA ALA A 659 20.46 -19.98 18.32
C ALA A 659 21.36 -21.10 17.77
N PRO A 660 22.68 -20.85 17.54
CA PRO A 660 23.58 -21.86 16.98
C PRO A 660 23.55 -23.20 17.73
N VAL A 661 23.36 -23.14 19.05
CA VAL A 661 23.21 -24.31 19.92
C VAL A 661 21.97 -25.13 19.59
N VAL A 662 20.84 -24.48 19.32
CA VAL A 662 19.60 -25.16 18.91
C VAL A 662 19.74 -25.74 17.52
N THR A 663 20.32 -24.99 16.57
CA THR A 663 20.60 -25.51 15.22
C THR A 663 21.50 -26.74 15.27
N LYS A 664 22.56 -26.69 16.08
CA LYS A 664 23.45 -27.84 16.30
C LYS A 664 22.69 -29.02 16.91
N ALA A 665 21.87 -28.79 17.94
CA ALA A 665 21.07 -29.85 18.56
C ALA A 665 20.07 -30.50 17.59
N ILE A 666 19.47 -29.72 16.67
CA ILE A 666 18.60 -30.25 15.60
C ILE A 666 19.41 -31.10 14.61
N ASN A 667 20.56 -30.60 14.15
CA ASN A 667 21.41 -31.34 13.22
C ASN A 667 21.96 -32.62 13.85
N ASP A 668 22.40 -32.57 15.11
CA ASP A 668 22.87 -33.74 15.86
C ASP A 668 21.73 -34.76 16.07
N LEU A 669 20.49 -34.29 16.30
CA LEU A 669 19.32 -35.17 16.39
C LEU A 669 19.04 -35.86 15.05
N ILE A 670 19.03 -35.12 13.95
CA ILE A 670 18.78 -35.67 12.60
C ILE A 670 19.90 -36.64 12.19
N ALA A 671 21.15 -36.36 12.57
CA ALA A 671 22.31 -37.20 12.29
C ALA A 671 22.44 -38.43 13.21
N GLY A 672 21.60 -38.57 14.24
CA GLY A 672 21.65 -39.68 15.20
C GLY A 672 22.73 -39.57 16.29
N SER A 673 23.38 -38.42 16.42
CA SER A 673 24.36 -38.12 17.48
C SER A 673 23.80 -37.28 18.65
N GLY A 674 22.50 -36.96 18.62
CA GLY A 674 21.81 -35.99 19.47
C GLY A 674 21.46 -36.41 20.90
N VAL A 675 22.33 -37.13 21.62
CA VAL A 675 22.05 -37.62 22.99
C VAL A 675 21.75 -36.48 23.99
N SER A 676 22.27 -35.28 23.74
CA SER A 676 22.04 -34.09 24.57
C SER A 676 20.99 -33.12 24.00
N SER A 677 20.46 -33.38 22.80
CA SER A 677 19.54 -32.46 22.11
C SER A 677 18.25 -32.24 22.88
N SER A 678 17.76 -33.25 23.60
CA SER A 678 16.58 -33.16 24.46
C SER A 678 16.74 -32.11 25.57
N LYS A 679 17.91 -32.03 26.22
CA LYS A 679 18.19 -31.03 27.27
C LYS A 679 18.22 -29.60 26.71
N VAL A 680 18.83 -29.42 25.54
CA VAL A 680 18.86 -28.12 24.85
C VAL A 680 17.44 -27.69 24.48
N PHE A 681 16.64 -28.58 23.90
CA PHE A 681 15.25 -28.29 23.56
C PHE A 681 14.41 -27.95 24.80
N ALA A 682 14.61 -28.68 25.90
CA ALA A 682 13.95 -28.40 27.16
C ALA A 682 14.27 -27.00 27.72
N GLU A 683 15.54 -26.57 27.65
CA GLU A 683 15.97 -25.25 28.12
C GLU A 683 15.37 -24.09 27.29
N PHE A 684 15.18 -24.30 25.99
CA PHE A 684 14.50 -23.34 25.10
C PHE A 684 12.96 -23.48 25.10
N GLY A 685 12.40 -24.27 26.01
CA GLY A 685 10.95 -24.45 26.17
C GLY A 685 10.26 -25.19 25.02
N ILE A 686 11.02 -25.97 24.25
CA ILE A 686 10.50 -26.86 23.21
C ILE A 686 10.04 -28.15 23.89
N ARG A 687 8.72 -28.31 24.03
CA ARG A 687 8.11 -29.46 24.70
C ARG A 687 7.74 -30.58 23.75
N TYR A 688 7.45 -30.23 22.50
CA TYR A 688 7.00 -31.20 21.49
C TYR A 688 7.91 -31.16 20.27
N LEU A 689 8.13 -32.33 19.70
CA LEU A 689 8.73 -32.54 18.38
C LEU A 689 7.66 -33.17 17.50
N PHE A 690 7.37 -32.58 16.36
CA PHE A 690 6.35 -33.07 15.44
C PHE A 690 6.97 -33.34 14.08
N LEU A 691 6.94 -34.60 13.62
CA LEU A 691 7.33 -34.98 12.26
C LEU A 691 6.08 -35.01 11.40
N ALA A 692 5.94 -34.03 10.52
CA ALA A 692 4.83 -33.88 9.60
C ALA A 692 4.99 -34.84 8.40
N ASN A 693 3.86 -35.29 7.85
CA ASN A 693 3.85 -36.10 6.63
C ASN A 693 4.48 -35.37 5.42
N PRO A 694 5.18 -36.09 4.50
CA PRO A 694 5.41 -37.54 4.49
C PRO A 694 6.41 -38.01 5.56
N ILE A 695 6.09 -39.12 6.25
CA ILE A 695 6.93 -39.71 7.28
C ILE A 695 8.14 -40.42 6.66
N ASP A 696 9.32 -40.15 7.21
CA ASP A 696 10.57 -40.85 6.91
C ASP A 696 10.88 -41.84 8.06
N ASP A 697 10.77 -43.13 7.77
CA ASP A 697 10.98 -44.20 8.75
C ASP A 697 12.41 -44.23 9.32
N GLU A 698 13.41 -43.77 8.55
CA GLU A 698 14.79 -43.67 9.04
C GLU A 698 14.90 -42.59 10.11
N LEU A 699 14.37 -41.40 9.84
CA LEU A 699 14.36 -40.29 10.79
C LEU A 699 13.57 -40.65 12.06
N VAL A 700 12.46 -41.38 11.93
CA VAL A 700 11.67 -41.88 13.06
C VAL A 700 12.52 -42.78 13.97
N ARG A 701 13.24 -43.76 13.40
CA ARG A 701 14.13 -44.66 14.15
C ARG A 701 15.25 -43.89 14.84
N THR A 702 15.80 -42.89 14.17
CA THR A 702 16.86 -42.01 14.72
C THR A 702 16.36 -41.23 15.93
N ILE A 703 15.16 -40.62 15.85
CA ILE A 703 14.58 -39.87 16.97
C ILE A 703 14.25 -40.80 18.16
N ASP A 704 13.71 -42.00 17.89
CA ASP A 704 13.43 -42.97 18.95
C ASP A 704 14.72 -43.50 19.60
N GLY A 705 15.80 -43.64 18.83
CA GLY A 705 17.09 -44.13 19.30
C GLY A 705 17.97 -43.09 20.02
N ALA A 706 17.77 -41.80 19.77
CA ALA A 706 18.60 -40.72 20.33
C ALA A 706 18.51 -40.59 21.87
N GLY A 707 17.42 -41.07 22.47
CA GLY A 707 17.17 -40.98 23.91
C GLY A 707 16.71 -39.59 24.36
N GLY A 708 15.92 -39.53 25.44
CA GLY A 708 15.39 -38.27 25.98
C GLY A 708 14.16 -37.70 25.23
N PHE A 709 13.55 -38.50 24.36
CA PHE A 709 12.26 -38.21 23.72
C PHE A 709 11.28 -39.34 24.01
N THR A 710 10.02 -39.02 24.31
CA THR A 710 8.96 -40.02 24.52
C THR A 710 7.88 -39.84 23.47
N ARG A 711 7.56 -40.87 22.68
CA ARG A 711 6.44 -40.82 21.73
C ARG A 711 5.14 -40.45 22.45
N ALA A 712 4.46 -39.42 21.95
CA ALA A 712 3.25 -38.87 22.54
C ALA A 712 1.99 -39.26 21.74
N ALA A 713 2.05 -39.15 20.40
CA ALA A 713 0.94 -39.48 19.52
C ALA A 713 1.43 -39.84 18.12
N SER A 714 0.67 -40.66 17.41
CA SER A 714 0.83 -40.93 15.96
C SER A 714 -0.53 -40.72 15.31
N THR A 715 -0.60 -39.81 14.33
CA THR A 715 -1.83 -39.38 13.68
C THR A 715 -1.65 -39.36 12.16
N ASP A 716 -2.74 -39.21 11.41
CA ASP A 716 -2.69 -39.08 9.94
C ASP A 716 -1.92 -37.83 9.47
N GLU A 717 -1.71 -36.84 10.35
CA GLU A 717 -0.93 -35.63 10.06
C GLU A 717 0.57 -35.81 10.31
N GLY A 718 0.95 -36.76 11.19
CA GLY A 718 2.33 -37.00 11.58
C GLY A 718 2.51 -37.65 12.97
N ILE A 719 3.78 -37.79 13.37
CA ILE A 719 4.18 -38.39 14.64
C ILE A 719 4.69 -37.30 15.59
N THR A 720 4.29 -37.36 16.86
CA THR A 720 4.68 -36.41 17.91
C THR A 720 5.48 -37.10 19.00
N TRP A 721 6.61 -36.50 19.41
CA TRP A 721 7.36 -36.83 20.61
C TRP A 721 7.29 -35.69 21.62
N LYS A 722 7.39 -36.04 22.91
CA LYS A 722 7.46 -35.12 24.03
C LYS A 722 8.88 -35.08 24.58
N VAL A 723 9.36 -33.88 24.85
CA VAL A 723 10.63 -33.60 25.52
C VAL A 723 10.35 -33.46 27.02
N PRO A 724 10.83 -34.39 27.87
CA PRO A 724 10.66 -34.31 29.31
C PRO A 724 11.49 -33.15 29.88
N GLY A 725 10.98 -32.49 30.93
CA GLY A 725 11.68 -31.39 31.60
C GLY A 725 11.68 -30.05 30.86
N ALA A 726 10.88 -29.88 29.80
CA ALA A 726 10.77 -28.62 29.09
C ALA A 726 10.27 -27.48 30.00
N LEU A 727 11.00 -26.36 29.98
CA LEU A 727 10.64 -25.15 30.71
C LEU A 727 9.46 -24.43 30.04
N GLY A 728 8.66 -23.71 30.83
CA GLY A 728 7.61 -22.84 30.29
C GLY A 728 8.20 -21.58 29.65
N HIS A 729 7.37 -20.73 29.05
CA HIS A 729 7.82 -19.46 28.47
C HIS A 729 8.63 -18.63 29.47
N ILE A 730 8.09 -18.47 30.69
CA ILE A 730 8.78 -17.89 31.84
C ILE A 730 8.68 -18.88 33.00
N SER A 731 9.82 -19.37 33.46
CA SER A 731 9.92 -20.34 34.55
C SER A 731 10.70 -19.74 35.72
N PHE A 732 10.28 -20.07 36.94
CA PHE A 732 10.95 -19.70 38.16
C PHE A 732 11.50 -20.95 38.85
N LEU A 733 12.80 -20.95 39.09
CA LEU A 733 13.51 -21.95 39.88
C LEU A 733 13.65 -21.40 41.31
N SER A 734 12.88 -21.96 42.25
CA SER A 734 13.01 -21.61 43.68
C SER A 734 14.38 -22.05 44.19
N GLN A 735 14.86 -21.42 45.27
CA GLN A 735 16.06 -21.84 46.00
C GLN A 735 16.00 -23.31 46.45
N ASP A 736 14.80 -23.85 46.67
CA ASP A 736 14.55 -25.26 47.02
C ASP A 736 14.72 -26.25 45.85
N GLY A 737 15.05 -25.74 44.65
CA GLY A 737 15.26 -26.55 43.44
C GLY A 737 13.99 -26.92 42.67
N THR A 738 12.83 -26.37 43.06
CA THR A 738 11.54 -26.61 42.38
C THR A 738 11.33 -25.65 41.22
N TYR A 739 10.94 -26.19 40.06
CA TYR A 739 10.52 -25.40 38.90
C TYR A 739 9.02 -25.11 38.95
N SER A 740 8.67 -23.82 38.83
CA SER A 740 7.29 -23.36 38.66
C SER A 740 7.17 -22.54 37.38
N VAL A 741 6.02 -22.64 36.72
CA VAL A 741 5.72 -21.84 35.53
C VAL A 741 5.01 -20.58 36.01
N LEU A 742 5.52 -19.42 35.60
CA LEU A 742 4.89 -18.14 35.93
C LEU A 742 3.87 -17.79 34.84
N PRO A 743 2.65 -17.34 35.22
CA PRO A 743 1.69 -16.83 34.24
C PRO A 743 2.33 -15.70 33.43
N SER A 744 2.37 -15.87 32.10
CA SER A 744 3.00 -14.92 31.19
C SER A 744 2.07 -14.52 30.05
N GLY A 745 2.21 -13.27 29.61
CA GLY A 745 1.65 -12.79 28.35
C GLY A 745 2.50 -13.25 27.16
N GLU A 746 2.29 -12.62 26.01
CA GLU A 746 3.06 -12.92 24.79
C GLU A 746 4.54 -12.55 24.92
N ILE A 747 4.85 -11.46 25.62
CA ILE A 747 6.23 -10.95 25.75
C ILE A 747 6.65 -10.88 27.22
N GLY A 748 5.80 -10.31 28.09
CA GLY A 748 6.14 -10.06 29.49
C GLY A 748 5.38 -10.93 30.48
N ALA A 749 5.80 -10.87 31.74
CA ALA A 749 5.06 -11.42 32.88
C ALA A 749 5.06 -10.42 34.03
N ALA A 750 3.99 -10.43 34.80
CA ALA A 750 3.85 -9.67 36.02
C ALA A 750 3.23 -10.56 37.10
N GLY A 751 3.67 -10.41 38.34
CA GLY A 751 3.16 -11.19 39.44
C GLY A 751 3.96 -10.98 40.71
N ARG A 752 3.75 -11.86 41.68
CA ARG A 752 4.45 -11.83 42.98
C ARG A 752 5.20 -13.13 43.20
N LEU A 753 6.49 -13.02 43.53
CA LEU A 753 7.34 -14.15 43.90
C LEU A 753 7.26 -14.36 45.41
N THR A 754 7.14 -15.63 45.80
CA THR A 754 7.05 -16.05 47.21
C THR A 754 8.41 -16.41 47.82
N SER A 755 9.43 -16.66 47.00
CA SER A 755 10.79 -17.01 47.43
C SER A 755 11.87 -16.37 46.55
N ALA A 756 13.11 -16.41 47.03
CA ALA A 756 14.30 -16.11 46.24
C ALA A 756 14.59 -17.24 45.25
N GLY A 757 15.23 -16.93 44.12
CA GLY A 757 15.45 -17.92 43.07
C GLY A 757 15.94 -17.32 41.75
N VAL A 758 15.76 -18.08 40.67
CA VAL A 758 16.19 -17.70 39.33
C VAL A 758 15.00 -17.72 38.38
N ILE A 759 14.75 -16.61 37.69
CA ILE A 759 13.80 -16.57 36.59
C ILE A 759 14.54 -16.90 35.28
N ILE A 760 13.97 -17.79 34.50
CA ILE A 760 14.45 -18.24 33.21
C ILE A 760 13.41 -17.87 32.16
N ILE A 761 13.83 -17.17 31.11
CA ILE A 761 12.98 -16.81 29.97
C ILE A 761 13.45 -17.66 28.80
N THR A 762 12.58 -18.49 28.23
CA THR A 762 12.97 -19.47 27.18
C THR A 762 13.10 -18.85 25.78
N GLU A 763 13.43 -17.56 25.71
CA GLU A 763 13.57 -16.79 24.47
C GLU A 763 15.05 -16.63 24.08
N LYS A 764 15.31 -16.18 22.86
CA LYS A 764 16.65 -15.79 22.42
C LYS A 764 17.17 -14.63 23.29
N TYR A 765 18.43 -14.70 23.72
CA TYR A 765 19.03 -13.63 24.50
C TYR A 765 19.06 -12.29 23.75
N ASP A 766 18.58 -11.24 24.43
CA ASP A 766 18.68 -9.85 23.99
C ASP A 766 18.95 -8.94 25.20
N LYS A 767 19.81 -7.94 25.03
CA LYS A 767 20.22 -7.04 26.13
C LYS A 767 19.09 -6.12 26.61
N ARG A 768 17.99 -6.00 25.87
CA ARG A 768 16.84 -5.14 26.16
C ARG A 768 15.80 -5.81 27.07
N TRP A 769 15.96 -7.08 27.42
CA TRP A 769 15.16 -7.69 28.47
C TRP A 769 15.45 -7.00 29.81
N ARG A 770 14.38 -6.53 30.46
CA ARG A 770 14.44 -5.88 31.77
C ARG A 770 13.50 -6.58 32.74
N MET A 771 13.92 -6.65 33.99
CA MET A 771 13.10 -7.09 35.11
C MET A 771 13.14 -6.02 36.20
N LEU A 772 11.96 -5.63 36.65
CA LEU A 772 11.77 -4.83 37.86
C LEU A 772 11.35 -5.75 38.99
N LEU A 773 12.00 -5.64 40.14
CA LEU A 773 11.63 -6.30 41.39
C LEU A 773 11.45 -5.22 42.46
N ASN A 774 10.24 -5.10 43.02
CA ASN A 774 9.88 -4.06 43.99
C ASN A 774 10.28 -2.63 43.54
N GLY A 775 10.23 -2.37 42.23
CA GLY A 775 10.63 -1.07 41.64
C GLY A 775 12.12 -0.90 41.34
N THR A 776 12.97 -1.89 41.63
CA THR A 776 14.42 -1.87 41.33
C THR A 776 14.76 -2.73 40.11
N TYR A 777 15.70 -2.30 39.28
CA TYR A 777 16.13 -3.06 38.11
C TYR A 777 17.14 -4.15 38.48
N LEU A 778 16.89 -5.38 38.02
CA LEU A 778 17.83 -6.48 38.15
C LEU A 778 18.73 -6.61 36.91
N PRO A 779 20.00 -6.99 37.09
CA PRO A 779 20.91 -7.25 35.97
C PRO A 779 20.50 -8.52 35.21
N LEU A 780 20.50 -8.43 33.88
CA LEU A 780 20.28 -9.57 33.00
C LEU A 780 21.56 -10.41 32.89
N THR A 781 21.41 -11.73 32.99
CA THR A 781 22.48 -12.71 32.78
C THR A 781 22.07 -13.75 31.73
N GLN A 782 23.00 -14.59 31.27
CA GLN A 782 22.72 -15.64 30.29
C GLN A 782 23.39 -16.96 30.67
N THR A 783 22.82 -18.07 30.21
CA THR A 783 23.43 -19.41 30.31
C THR A 783 24.51 -19.64 29.28
N GLU A 784 25.28 -20.74 29.42
CA GLU A 784 26.20 -21.22 28.38
C GLU A 784 25.48 -21.44 27.03
N ASN A 785 24.21 -21.85 27.07
CA ASN A 785 23.39 -22.07 25.90
C ASN A 785 22.71 -20.79 25.36
N GLY A 786 22.89 -19.65 26.05
CA GLY A 786 22.38 -18.34 25.61
C GLY A 786 20.92 -18.08 25.98
N VAL A 787 20.43 -18.65 27.08
CA VAL A 787 19.08 -18.41 27.61
C VAL A 787 19.11 -17.30 28.67
N PRO A 788 18.26 -16.26 28.56
CA PRO A 788 18.23 -15.14 29.50
C PRO A 788 17.75 -15.54 30.91
N ARG A 789 18.45 -15.03 31.93
CA ARG A 789 18.17 -15.30 33.35
C ARG A 789 18.25 -14.04 34.21
N PHE A 790 17.40 -14.00 35.24
CA PHE A 790 17.43 -13.00 36.31
C PHE A 790 17.57 -13.68 37.66
N TYR A 791 18.51 -13.20 38.48
CA TYR A 791 18.73 -13.68 39.84
C TYR A 791 17.93 -12.83 40.82
N VAL A 792 17.00 -13.46 41.52
CA VAL A 792 16.10 -12.83 42.49
C VAL A 792 16.63 -13.15 43.89
N SER A 793 17.07 -12.13 44.61
CA SER A 793 17.63 -12.28 45.96
C SER A 793 16.56 -12.26 47.06
N GLU A 794 15.42 -11.60 46.80
CA GLU A 794 14.34 -11.42 47.78
C GLU A 794 12.96 -11.62 47.12
N PRO A 795 11.96 -12.14 47.86
CA PRO A 795 10.59 -12.23 47.36
C PRO A 795 9.97 -10.84 47.16
N GLY A 796 9.07 -10.71 46.19
CA GLY A 796 8.51 -9.40 45.85
C GLY A 796 7.67 -9.39 44.59
N ASP A 797 7.13 -8.22 44.27
CA ASP A 797 6.39 -8.00 43.03
C ASP A 797 7.39 -7.82 41.88
N PHE A 798 7.17 -8.56 40.80
CA PHE A 798 8.03 -8.52 39.62
C PHE A 798 7.27 -8.08 38.38
N LEU A 799 7.99 -7.41 37.49
CA LEU A 799 7.54 -7.07 36.14
C LEU A 799 8.68 -7.33 35.15
N ILE A 800 8.45 -8.23 34.21
CA ILE A 800 9.36 -8.55 33.10
C ILE A 800 8.79 -7.96 31.82
N PHE A 801 9.61 -7.20 31.11
CA PHE A 801 9.24 -6.63 29.82
C PHE A 801 10.48 -6.46 28.94
N HIS A 802 10.25 -6.31 27.65
CA HIS A 802 11.29 -5.98 26.69
C HIS A 802 11.30 -4.46 26.44
N ASP A 803 12.45 -3.82 26.62
CA ASP A 803 12.56 -2.36 26.54
C ASP A 803 12.35 -1.86 25.10
N ALA A 804 11.24 -1.15 24.91
CA ALA A 804 10.81 -0.58 23.63
C ALA A 804 11.12 0.92 23.47
N THR A 805 11.88 1.55 24.39
CA THR A 805 12.18 2.99 24.33
C THR A 805 12.83 3.42 23.01
N SER A 806 13.90 2.73 22.60
CA SER A 806 14.58 3.02 21.33
C SER A 806 13.68 2.74 20.12
N ARG A 807 12.87 1.67 20.16
CA ARG A 807 11.96 1.32 19.07
C ARG A 807 10.89 2.40 18.87
N ARG A 808 10.29 2.88 19.96
CA ARG A 808 9.30 3.97 19.92
C ARG A 808 9.89 5.25 19.36
N ALA A 809 11.10 5.63 19.77
CA ALA A 809 11.78 6.80 19.23
C ALA A 809 11.99 6.70 17.70
N TRP A 810 12.44 5.54 17.21
CA TRP A 810 12.59 5.28 15.77
C TRP A 810 11.27 5.32 15.02
N VAL A 811 10.21 4.70 15.55
CA VAL A 811 8.86 4.74 14.93
C VAL A 811 8.33 6.17 14.88
N SER A 812 8.52 6.97 15.94
CA SER A 812 8.13 8.39 15.95
C SER A 812 8.91 9.20 14.90
N LEU A 813 10.22 8.97 14.77
CA LEU A 813 11.05 9.63 13.74
C LEU A 813 10.61 9.23 12.32
N GLN A 814 10.32 7.94 12.09
CA GLN A 814 9.82 7.45 10.81
C GLN A 814 8.45 8.07 10.47
N LEU A 815 7.54 8.17 11.44
CA LEU A 815 6.24 8.81 11.24
C LEU A 815 6.40 10.29 10.88
N LEU A 816 7.28 11.01 11.57
CA LEU A 816 7.59 12.40 11.28
C LEU A 816 8.17 12.57 9.86
N THR A 817 9.17 11.77 9.48
CA THR A 817 9.80 11.86 8.15
C THR A 817 8.82 11.47 7.04
N PHE A 818 8.01 10.44 7.23
CA PHE A 818 6.96 10.06 6.28
C PHE A 818 5.92 11.17 6.11
N LEU A 819 5.44 11.79 7.20
CA LEU A 819 4.49 12.90 7.15
C LEU A 819 5.09 14.12 6.44
N THR A 820 6.34 14.47 6.74
CA THR A 820 7.02 15.57 6.05
C THR A 820 7.18 15.31 4.55
N LEU A 821 7.49 14.07 4.15
CA LEU A 821 7.57 13.68 2.75
C LEU A 821 6.22 13.82 2.03
N ILE A 822 5.12 13.38 2.66
CA ILE A 822 3.77 13.57 2.13
C ILE A 822 3.48 15.05 1.93
N ILE A 823 3.75 15.88 2.95
CA ILE A 823 3.54 17.34 2.87
C ILE A 823 4.36 17.91 1.72
N LEU A 824 5.64 17.55 1.55
CA LEU A 824 6.48 18.07 0.46
C LEU A 824 6.02 17.60 -0.93
N ALA A 825 5.43 16.41 -1.03
CA ALA A 825 4.93 15.83 -2.28
C ALA A 825 3.56 16.40 -2.70
N LEU A 826 2.71 16.80 -1.75
CA LEU A 826 1.35 17.30 -2.01
C LEU A 826 1.32 18.64 -2.78
N PRO A 827 0.31 18.86 -3.65
CA PRO A 827 0.12 20.11 -4.36
C PRO A 827 -0.19 21.26 -3.39
N ALA A 828 0.46 22.40 -3.57
CA ALA A 828 0.12 23.64 -2.87
C ALA A 828 -0.89 24.43 -3.72
N ARG A 829 -2.05 24.77 -3.13
CA ARG A 829 -3.02 25.68 -3.75
C ARG A 829 -2.70 27.11 -3.36
N ARG A 830 -2.86 28.05 -4.31
CA ARG A 830 -2.74 29.50 -4.06
C ARG A 830 -4.07 30.01 -3.50
N ARG A 831 -4.04 31.10 -2.73
CA ARG A 831 -5.27 31.78 -2.29
C ARG A 831 -5.98 32.40 -3.49
N ARG A 832 -7.31 32.56 -3.43
CA ARG A 832 -8.08 33.19 -4.53
C ARG A 832 -7.58 34.60 -4.84
N SER A 833 -7.18 35.35 -3.82
CA SER A 833 -6.57 36.68 -3.96
C SER A 833 -5.27 36.70 -4.80
N GLN A 834 -4.63 35.54 -5.01
CA GLN A 834 -3.36 35.39 -5.73
C GLN A 834 -3.52 34.79 -7.13
N MET A 835 -4.74 34.43 -7.53
CA MET A 835 -5.04 33.90 -8.87
C MET A 835 -5.24 35.04 -9.87
N SER A 836 -4.81 34.81 -11.12
CA SER A 836 -4.99 35.80 -12.19
C SER A 836 -6.49 35.93 -12.55
N GLU A 837 -6.89 37.04 -13.15
CA GLU A 837 -8.31 37.22 -13.58
C GLU A 837 -8.74 36.17 -14.61
N GLN A 838 -7.81 35.74 -15.47
CA GLN A 838 -8.02 34.67 -16.45
C GLN A 838 -8.08 33.27 -15.84
N GLU A 839 -7.60 33.08 -14.61
CA GLU A 839 -7.71 31.82 -13.87
C GLU A 839 -9.00 31.73 -13.03
N LEU A 840 -9.64 32.88 -12.75
CA LEU A 840 -10.90 32.97 -11.99
C LEU A 840 -12.13 33.03 -12.89
N ALA A 841 -12.00 33.59 -14.10
CA ALA A 841 -13.02 33.60 -15.14
C ALA A 841 -13.02 32.29 -15.93
#